data_AF-A0A812NMN7-F1
#
_entry.id   AF-A0A812NMN7-F1
#
_cell.length_a   1.000
_cell.length_b   1.000
_cell.length_c   1.000
_cell.angle_alpha   90.00
_cell.angle_beta   90.00
_cell.angle_gamma   90.00
#
_symmetry.space_group_name_H-M   'P 1'
#
loop_
_entity.id
_entity.type
_entity.pdbx_description
1 polymer ?
#
loop_
_entity_poly.entity_id
_entity_poly.type
_entity_poly.pdbx_seq_one_letter_code
_entity_poly.pdbx_strand_id
1 'polypeptide(L)'
;MASRAAVLIGVLCSLPGCSTCEEHVLQLPFGGRLGLSTRGATALRIRFLYDEDGPEEKWEVKPDEPDAPFSATRTLDEQGIESPGLGSIALTKEGTLRLRSRSGAVITESLPLGRLSCSAVGGRPQGGVPIAEMPTLNAGACCQACQDYSNCTDWAFDGAACFLVKDASGWEAAAGTVWGRCPALLSFTSKVSSVFGGGAGPEDATALQQHGATGQVANRGTHVPYYYSMDGYAALGSTGATHFNHLLVRYHTTGDHIAWTCSHGFQIYLMPASSLLDGTRSYLSLIGRPPVPPMHAFGFLASRWGWEDAQYIEDTLRSFRAGGFPLDSIILDFEWFVNTSDYEFAPEGQSWYNDFGWNPDLFPSPHRQIQKYRSEFGVRVAGIRKPRLGNKELLQMVRQKQWILPAGGPESYAHGRWLLFSDPDMRNWYKQQLRHYLDAGIAYWWNDEGENSYYTYHEWNTAEKDLLEEAKPGQRFFSLNRAFTPGLARLGAGVWTGDVQASWQDLARTPGLVLNWGLAGAPYVACDIGGFMGEPTPELLVRWYQVGVFMPTMRIHSELWVKPHWPWLFGEPAANAMRDALQLRYRLLPYHYSLAHSLYSSGLLWMRPLAAVFPEDPKVANLTSEWMDGEILLSPVLNEAAQVEIYLPEGYWHPFNQPGEILSGPHHAAKQVPLNQVPAFVRLGAVIPLAPAVQSTDDLPGGPLEVQVYAGADGNFTLIQDDGETTSYKSGSMRKTTFVWIDIAKRLAWSTTGDKQIKAHHFTAVRCTLFAGGSVQQSDVFALGDTGELQMPSQRHLRASKLLRVVHQKAMMSGDWICPNCNDLVFARNSQCRRCNTAKPEQPFVPPGYPGFPGYPGYPGYPGYFPWWGYPPLLRRGSSSSSSDSSDSSSDSSEEDARKAAASKARLKAREKVEEERARAKELSRTAKEKKRKKTQDSSEGSVNEQDESEERSKVKKRAKDSDDDDEDDDSAKPAEKPKKIQKKSKEKASSKKNGKDKQDDKKSKKEKKKRKEASDSDEDESAAPENEAAENGRAGSKKTATKEKKGKAKEEKKAKGKSKTKDKTNDKKDDKEKTKKNGKAKKQKESEACEACSEEKSSEGGREKKKKRKQESSDDS
;
A
#
# COMPACT_ATOMS: atom_id res chain seq x y z
N MET A 1 -64.17 -25.72 16.08
CA MET A 1 -64.48 -25.35 14.68
C MET A 1 -64.60 -23.83 14.61
N ALA A 2 -64.22 -23.21 13.47
CA ALA A 2 -64.69 -21.91 12.93
C ALA A 2 -64.73 -20.64 13.85
N SER A 3 -64.32 -19.44 13.43
CA SER A 3 -63.79 -19.03 12.12
C SER A 3 -62.97 -17.71 12.18
N ARG A 4 -62.22 -17.50 11.09
CA ARG A 4 -61.30 -16.38 10.75
C ARG A 4 -61.83 -14.95 11.01
N ALA A 5 -60.92 -14.07 11.43
CA ALA A 5 -60.69 -12.74 10.83
C ALA A 5 -59.26 -12.25 11.18
N ALA A 6 -58.70 -11.26 10.48
CA ALA A 6 -57.33 -10.77 10.69
C ALA A 6 -57.19 -9.25 10.49
N VAL A 7 -56.24 -8.64 11.24
CA VAL A 7 -55.48 -7.37 11.06
C VAL A 7 -54.71 -7.20 12.40
N LEU A 8 -53.37 -7.14 12.57
CA LEU A 8 -52.17 -6.65 11.84
C LEU A 8 -51.64 -5.35 12.49
N ILE A 9 -50.30 -5.24 12.63
CA ILE A 9 -49.51 -4.24 13.41
C ILE A 9 -49.53 -4.50 14.94
N GLY A 10 -48.42 -4.47 15.70
CA GLY A 10 -46.99 -4.37 15.35
C GLY A 10 -46.10 -3.75 16.44
N VAL A 11 -44.77 -3.85 16.27
CA VAL A 11 -43.67 -3.20 17.06
C VAL A 11 -43.29 -3.87 18.41
N LEU A 12 -42.01 -3.69 18.81
CA LEU A 12 -41.35 -4.08 20.08
C LEU A 12 -40.95 -5.55 20.31
N CYS A 13 -40.06 -6.09 19.46
CA CYS A 13 -39.01 -6.98 19.97
C CYS A 13 -37.87 -6.12 20.52
N SER A 14 -37.75 -6.04 21.85
CA SER A 14 -36.72 -5.24 22.54
C SER A 14 -36.31 -5.92 23.85
N LEU A 15 -35.55 -7.00 23.73
CA LEU A 15 -35.02 -7.77 24.88
C LEU A 15 -33.54 -8.13 24.65
N PRO A 16 -32.64 -7.88 25.61
CA PRO A 16 -31.33 -8.51 25.65
C PRO A 16 -31.46 -9.97 26.11
N GLY A 17 -30.56 -10.85 25.66
CA GLY A 17 -30.52 -12.26 26.10
C GLY A 17 -31.04 -13.29 25.10
N CYS A 18 -30.80 -13.12 23.79
CA CYS A 18 -31.06 -14.18 22.81
C CYS A 18 -29.94 -15.24 22.84
N SER A 19 -29.94 -16.11 23.86
CA SER A 19 -28.88 -17.10 24.10
C SER A 19 -29.07 -18.44 23.38
N THR A 20 -30.08 -18.56 22.51
CA THR A 20 -30.36 -19.78 21.72
C THR A 20 -30.85 -19.43 20.32
N CYS A 21 -29.94 -19.32 19.36
CA CYS A 21 -30.30 -19.49 17.95
C CYS A 21 -30.27 -21.00 17.63
N GLU A 22 -31.43 -21.62 17.49
CA GLU A 22 -31.50 -23.03 17.07
C GLU A 22 -31.03 -23.16 15.60
N GLU A 23 -29.93 -23.88 15.38
CA GLU A 23 -29.33 -24.05 14.06
C GLU A 23 -30.10 -25.04 13.19
N HIS A 24 -31.06 -24.55 12.42
CA HIS A 24 -31.65 -25.31 11.31
C HIS A 24 -30.87 -25.10 10.01
N VAL A 25 -29.75 -25.80 9.92
CA VAL A 25 -28.88 -25.81 8.72
C VAL A 25 -29.41 -26.81 7.70
N LEU A 26 -29.45 -26.43 6.42
CA LEU A 26 -30.07 -27.27 5.39
C LEU A 26 -29.05 -28.28 4.85
N GLN A 27 -29.33 -29.58 5.04
CA GLN A 27 -28.48 -30.66 4.52
C GLN A 27 -28.55 -30.69 2.99
N LEU A 28 -27.41 -30.44 2.36
CA LEU A 28 -27.23 -30.53 0.92
C LEU A 28 -27.28 -32.01 0.48
N PRO A 29 -27.72 -32.34 -0.75
CA PRO A 29 -27.94 -33.73 -1.20
C PRO A 29 -26.71 -34.66 -1.17
N PHE A 30 -25.52 -34.11 -0.90
CA PHE A 30 -24.21 -34.74 -1.02
C PHE A 30 -23.37 -34.67 0.28
N GLY A 31 -23.99 -34.42 1.45
CA GLY A 31 -23.28 -34.47 2.75
C GLY A 31 -22.58 -33.17 3.14
N GLY A 32 -23.30 -32.04 3.09
CA GLY A 32 -22.82 -30.75 3.57
C GLY A 32 -23.97 -29.88 4.08
N ARG A 33 -23.66 -28.74 4.70
CA ARG A 33 -24.61 -27.92 5.45
C ARG A 33 -24.57 -26.46 4.97
N LEU A 34 -25.72 -25.92 4.52
CA LEU A 34 -25.86 -24.54 4.04
C LEU A 34 -26.56 -23.62 5.07
N GLY A 35 -25.92 -22.49 5.39
CA GLY A 35 -26.48 -21.43 6.24
C GLY A 35 -26.53 -20.07 5.55
N LEU A 36 -27.61 -19.31 5.78
CA LEU A 36 -27.76 -17.90 5.42
C LEU A 36 -27.86 -17.02 6.67
N SER A 37 -27.33 -15.78 6.60
CA SER A 37 -27.42 -14.78 7.69
C SER A 37 -27.10 -13.37 7.18
N THR A 38 -27.35 -12.33 7.99
CA THR A 38 -26.96 -10.94 7.67
C THR A 38 -25.88 -10.41 8.62
N ARG A 39 -24.99 -9.53 8.14
CA ARG A 39 -24.18 -8.67 9.02
C ARG A 39 -24.79 -7.26 8.99
N GLY A 40 -25.88 -7.08 9.74
CA GLY A 40 -26.68 -5.86 9.74
C GLY A 40 -27.06 -5.38 8.33
N ALA A 41 -26.73 -4.13 8.02
CA ALA A 41 -27.01 -3.48 6.75
C ALA A 41 -25.83 -3.52 5.74
N THR A 42 -24.76 -4.29 5.98
CA THR A 42 -23.51 -4.21 5.18
C THR A 42 -23.23 -5.44 4.31
N ALA A 43 -23.67 -6.64 4.69
CA ALA A 43 -23.55 -7.83 3.85
C ALA A 43 -24.61 -8.91 4.12
N LEU A 44 -24.92 -9.68 3.07
CA LEU A 44 -25.64 -10.96 3.12
C LEU A 44 -24.61 -12.10 3.08
N ARG A 45 -24.62 -13.01 4.05
CA ARG A 45 -23.62 -14.09 4.18
C ARG A 45 -24.21 -15.45 3.81
N ILE A 46 -23.51 -16.15 2.91
CA ILE A 46 -23.68 -17.56 2.60
C ILE A 46 -22.55 -18.32 3.29
N ARG A 47 -22.85 -19.42 4.00
CA ARG A 47 -21.88 -20.30 4.65
C ARG A 47 -22.09 -21.74 4.18
N PHE A 48 -21.03 -22.38 3.72
CA PHE A 48 -20.94 -23.81 3.45
C PHE A 48 -20.10 -24.47 4.54
N LEU A 49 -20.71 -25.42 5.25
CA LEU A 49 -20.09 -26.29 6.24
C LEU A 49 -20.00 -27.71 5.68
N TYR A 50 -18.99 -28.46 6.09
CA TYR A 50 -18.86 -29.89 5.87
C TYR A 50 -18.97 -30.64 7.21
N ASP A 51 -19.31 -31.92 7.18
CA ASP A 51 -19.49 -32.68 8.43
C ASP A 51 -18.16 -33.03 9.14
N GLU A 52 -17.01 -32.64 8.54
CA GLU A 52 -15.69 -32.67 9.18
C GLU A 52 -15.41 -31.44 10.07
N ASP A 53 -16.19 -30.35 9.94
CA ASP A 53 -16.06 -29.13 10.77
C ASP A 53 -16.48 -29.36 12.24
N GLY A 54 -16.90 -30.59 12.59
CA GLY A 54 -17.23 -31.01 13.95
C GLY A 54 -18.70 -30.79 14.36
N PRO A 55 -19.21 -31.55 15.36
CA PRO A 55 -20.60 -31.42 15.83
C PRO A 55 -20.79 -30.43 17.01
N GLU A 56 -19.72 -29.92 17.64
CA GLU A 56 -19.82 -29.27 18.96
C GLU A 56 -19.10 -27.91 19.14
N GLU A 57 -18.70 -27.20 18.08
CA GLU A 57 -18.44 -25.75 18.24
C GLU A 57 -19.75 -25.03 18.53
N LYS A 58 -20.03 -24.80 19.82
CA LYS A 58 -21.10 -23.90 20.25
C LYS A 58 -20.77 -22.49 19.79
N TRP A 59 -21.42 -22.05 18.71
CA TRP A 59 -21.27 -20.71 18.13
C TRP A 59 -21.86 -19.61 19.02
N GLU A 60 -21.26 -19.39 20.19
CA GLU A 60 -21.51 -18.19 20.99
C GLU A 60 -21.10 -16.96 20.18
N VAL A 61 -22.09 -16.11 19.89
CA VAL A 61 -21.87 -14.77 19.36
C VAL A 61 -21.23 -13.95 20.48
N LYS A 62 -19.90 -13.95 20.56
CA LYS A 62 -19.13 -13.13 21.50
C LYS A 62 -19.55 -11.66 21.33
N PRO A 63 -20.14 -11.00 22.35
CA PRO A 63 -20.75 -9.68 22.18
C PRO A 63 -19.76 -8.55 21.90
N ASP A 64 -18.46 -8.79 22.10
CA ASP A 64 -17.46 -7.74 22.31
C ASP A 64 -16.71 -7.28 21.04
N GLU A 65 -17.08 -7.77 19.85
CA GLU A 65 -16.62 -7.16 18.60
C GLU A 65 -17.44 -5.89 18.26
N PRO A 66 -16.81 -4.72 18.03
CA PRO A 66 -17.50 -3.44 17.79
C PRO A 66 -18.03 -3.27 16.36
N ASP A 67 -18.49 -4.36 15.74
CA ASP A 67 -19.14 -4.42 14.43
C ASP A 67 -20.39 -5.31 14.58
N ALA A 68 -21.58 -4.80 14.26
CA ALA A 68 -22.86 -5.39 14.68
C ALA A 68 -22.97 -6.92 14.49
N PRO A 69 -23.42 -7.67 15.53
CA PRO A 69 -23.50 -9.13 15.49
C PRO A 69 -24.42 -9.63 14.37
N PHE A 70 -24.18 -10.85 13.90
CA PHE A 70 -24.93 -11.44 12.79
C PHE A 70 -26.42 -11.58 13.12
N SER A 71 -27.24 -10.68 12.55
CA SER A 71 -28.68 -10.65 12.78
C SER A 71 -29.39 -11.76 11.99
N ALA A 72 -29.97 -12.69 12.74
CA ALA A 72 -30.77 -13.84 12.31
C ALA A 72 -30.07 -14.81 11.32
N THR A 73 -29.74 -16.00 11.82
CA THR A 73 -29.67 -17.21 11.00
C THR A 73 -31.10 -17.72 10.78
N ARG A 74 -31.46 -18.14 9.56
CA ARG A 74 -32.80 -18.64 9.23
C ARG A 74 -32.74 -19.84 8.30
N THR A 75 -33.60 -20.82 8.53
CA THR A 75 -33.87 -21.93 7.60
C THR A 75 -34.34 -21.39 6.25
N LEU A 76 -33.97 -22.05 5.16
CA LEU A 76 -34.26 -21.57 3.82
C LEU A 76 -35.66 -22.03 3.35
N ASP A 77 -36.62 -21.10 3.41
CA ASP A 77 -37.82 -21.12 2.57
C ASP A 77 -37.73 -20.05 1.47
N GLU A 78 -38.77 -19.93 0.62
CA GLU A 78 -38.79 -18.95 -0.49
C GLU A 78 -38.80 -17.48 -0.04
N GLN A 79 -39.02 -17.21 1.25
CA GLN A 79 -38.97 -15.86 1.82
C GLN A 79 -37.51 -15.43 2.06
N GLY A 80 -36.65 -16.39 2.39
CA GLY A 80 -35.22 -16.16 2.61
C GLY A 80 -34.92 -15.23 3.78
N ILE A 81 -33.84 -14.46 3.63
CA ILE A 81 -33.37 -13.47 4.60
C ILE A 81 -33.19 -12.11 3.93
N GLU A 82 -33.77 -11.07 4.53
CA GLU A 82 -33.61 -9.68 4.10
C GLU A 82 -32.59 -8.96 4.99
N SER A 83 -31.69 -8.19 4.39
CA SER A 83 -30.84 -7.23 5.10
C SER A 83 -31.49 -5.84 5.03
N PRO A 84 -31.81 -5.21 6.18
CA PRO A 84 -32.37 -3.86 6.25
C PRO A 84 -31.42 -2.81 5.64
N GLY A 85 -31.52 -2.59 4.34
CA GLY A 85 -30.67 -1.66 3.61
C GLY A 85 -29.89 -2.22 2.42
N LEU A 86 -30.04 -3.50 2.05
CA LEU A 86 -29.41 -4.05 0.84
C LEU A 86 -30.39 -4.73 -0.11
N GLY A 87 -31.34 -5.48 0.43
CA GLY A 87 -32.17 -6.41 -0.33
C GLY A 87 -32.21 -7.76 0.37
N SER A 88 -32.34 -8.85 -0.37
CA SER A 88 -32.53 -10.19 0.20
C SER A 88 -31.79 -11.29 -0.54
N ILE A 89 -31.56 -12.40 0.17
CA ILE A 89 -31.10 -13.66 -0.41
C ILE A 89 -32.06 -14.79 0.00
N ALA A 90 -32.50 -15.58 -0.99
CA ALA A 90 -33.39 -16.72 -0.79
C ALA A 90 -32.93 -17.91 -1.63
N LEU A 91 -33.15 -19.13 -1.14
CA LEU A 91 -33.05 -20.35 -1.94
C LEU A 91 -34.42 -20.66 -2.55
N THR A 92 -34.44 -21.10 -3.80
CA THR A 92 -35.66 -21.46 -4.51
C THR A 92 -35.94 -22.96 -4.38
N LYS A 93 -37.16 -23.41 -4.74
CA LYS A 93 -37.49 -24.85 -4.76
C LYS A 93 -36.61 -25.66 -5.73
N GLU A 94 -36.03 -25.00 -6.72
CA GLU A 94 -35.11 -25.57 -7.72
C GLU A 94 -33.65 -25.61 -7.21
N GLY A 95 -33.38 -25.16 -5.98
CA GLY A 95 -32.04 -25.18 -5.38
C GLY A 95 -31.13 -24.00 -5.78
N THR A 96 -31.67 -22.94 -6.37
CA THR A 96 -30.90 -21.75 -6.78
C THR A 96 -30.93 -20.67 -5.70
N LEU A 97 -29.78 -20.05 -5.39
CA LEU A 97 -29.69 -18.87 -4.53
C LEU A 97 -29.93 -17.59 -5.35
N ARG A 98 -30.97 -16.83 -5.02
CA ARG A 98 -31.30 -15.54 -5.67
C ARG A 98 -30.83 -14.37 -4.81
N LEU A 99 -29.91 -13.55 -5.31
CA LEU A 99 -29.59 -12.23 -4.74
C LEU A 99 -30.53 -11.17 -5.32
N ARG A 100 -31.25 -10.45 -4.47
CA ARG A 100 -32.18 -9.37 -4.84
C ARG A 100 -31.72 -8.04 -4.24
N SER A 101 -32.01 -6.96 -4.95
CA SER A 101 -31.90 -5.58 -4.45
C SER A 101 -33.03 -5.22 -3.49
N ARG A 102 -32.94 -4.05 -2.84
CA ARG A 102 -34.02 -3.45 -2.02
C ARG A 102 -35.39 -3.38 -2.72
N SER A 103 -35.45 -3.32 -4.05
CA SER A 103 -36.71 -3.27 -4.81
C SER A 103 -37.24 -4.65 -5.21
N GLY A 104 -36.66 -5.74 -4.68
CA GLY A 104 -37.03 -7.12 -4.99
C GLY A 104 -36.57 -7.62 -6.37
N ALA A 105 -36.01 -6.74 -7.19
CA ALA A 105 -35.40 -7.07 -8.48
C ALA A 105 -34.15 -7.94 -8.29
N VAL A 106 -34.06 -9.01 -9.06
CA VAL A 106 -32.93 -9.95 -9.06
C VAL A 106 -31.69 -9.27 -9.63
N ILE A 107 -30.60 -9.34 -8.88
CA ILE A 107 -29.27 -8.88 -9.30
C ILE A 107 -28.54 -10.04 -10.00
N THR A 108 -28.46 -11.18 -9.31
CA THR A 108 -27.85 -12.43 -9.80
C THR A 108 -28.53 -13.64 -9.15
N GLU A 109 -28.52 -14.77 -9.86
CA GLU A 109 -28.98 -16.08 -9.37
C GLU A 109 -27.86 -17.12 -9.51
N SER A 110 -27.74 -18.04 -8.56
CA SER A 110 -26.79 -19.16 -8.67
C SER A 110 -27.30 -20.25 -9.62
N LEU A 111 -26.37 -21.04 -10.15
CA LEU A 111 -26.71 -22.39 -10.61
C LEU A 111 -27.28 -23.21 -9.43
N PRO A 112 -28.16 -24.20 -9.69
CA PRO A 112 -28.70 -25.08 -8.65
C PRO A 112 -27.60 -25.74 -7.81
N LEU A 113 -27.75 -25.67 -6.48
CA LEU A 113 -26.87 -26.33 -5.52
C LEU A 113 -27.02 -27.85 -5.63
N GLY A 114 -26.10 -28.49 -6.34
CA GLY A 114 -26.17 -29.94 -6.63
C GLY A 114 -25.18 -30.46 -7.65
N ARG A 115 -24.26 -29.64 -8.19
CA ARG A 115 -23.20 -30.07 -9.11
C ARG A 115 -21.87 -29.39 -8.75
N LEU A 116 -21.08 -30.07 -7.93
CA LEU A 116 -19.70 -29.68 -7.63
C LEU A 116 -18.82 -30.06 -8.83
N SER A 117 -18.50 -29.08 -9.70
CA SER A 117 -17.62 -29.37 -10.85
C SER A 117 -16.21 -29.68 -10.36
N CYS A 118 -15.83 -30.96 -10.38
CA CYS A 118 -14.48 -31.39 -10.14
C CYS A 118 -13.56 -31.06 -11.31
N SER A 119 -12.42 -30.46 -10.99
CA SER A 119 -11.37 -30.16 -11.95
C SER A 119 -10.23 -31.16 -11.82
N ALA A 120 -9.70 -31.62 -12.95
CA ALA A 120 -8.44 -32.34 -12.97
C ALA A 120 -7.30 -31.36 -12.63
N VAL A 121 -6.44 -31.73 -11.70
CA VAL A 121 -5.32 -30.92 -11.22
C VAL A 121 -4.01 -31.60 -11.58
N GLY A 122 -3.17 -30.90 -12.34
CA GLY A 122 -1.84 -31.38 -12.70
C GLY A 122 -0.87 -31.26 -11.53
N GLY A 123 -0.49 -32.38 -10.92
CA GLY A 123 0.51 -32.44 -9.85
C GLY A 123 0.62 -33.82 -9.22
N ARG A 124 1.57 -33.99 -8.30
CA ARG A 124 1.57 -35.09 -7.33
C ARG A 124 1.15 -34.50 -5.97
N PRO A 125 -0.06 -34.74 -5.46
CA PRO A 125 -0.28 -34.64 -4.04
C PRO A 125 0.56 -35.73 -3.34
N GLN A 126 1.01 -35.44 -2.12
CA GLN A 126 1.50 -36.46 -1.19
C GLN A 126 0.27 -36.80 -0.32
N GLY A 127 -0.65 -37.65 -0.81
CA GLY A 127 -2.07 -37.50 -0.48
C GLY A 127 -3.06 -38.68 -0.47
N GLY A 128 -3.46 -39.15 0.72
CA GLY A 128 -4.84 -39.54 1.06
C GLY A 128 -5.20 -40.99 1.35
N VAL A 129 -6.43 -41.18 1.87
CA VAL A 129 -7.01 -42.51 2.19
C VAL A 129 -7.98 -42.96 1.08
N PRO A 130 -7.74 -44.09 0.40
CA PRO A 130 -8.69 -44.65 -0.56
C PRO A 130 -10.01 -45.09 0.11
N ILE A 131 -11.14 -44.62 -0.40
CA ILE A 131 -12.50 -44.97 0.05
C ILE A 131 -13.08 -46.10 -0.82
N ALA A 132 -12.90 -46.00 -2.14
CA ALA A 132 -13.44 -46.92 -3.13
C ALA A 132 -12.56 -46.92 -4.39
N GLU A 133 -12.46 -48.08 -5.03
CA GLU A 133 -11.88 -48.26 -6.37
C GLU A 133 -13.00 -48.65 -7.33
N MET A 134 -13.01 -48.07 -8.54
CA MET A 134 -14.04 -48.32 -9.56
C MET A 134 -13.42 -48.38 -10.96
N PRO A 135 -13.75 -49.39 -11.79
CA PRO A 135 -13.35 -49.38 -13.19
C PRO A 135 -14.10 -48.25 -13.93
N THR A 136 -13.35 -47.30 -14.49
CA THR A 136 -13.92 -46.17 -15.26
C THR A 136 -13.14 -45.94 -16.55
N LEU A 137 -13.77 -45.36 -17.56
CA LEU A 137 -13.18 -45.22 -18.89
C LEU A 137 -12.33 -43.94 -19.06
N ASN A 138 -12.40 -42.98 -18.14
CA ASN A 138 -11.63 -41.74 -18.16
C ASN A 138 -11.76 -40.95 -16.83
N ALA A 139 -10.85 -39.99 -16.64
CA ALA A 139 -10.82 -39.06 -15.51
C ALA A 139 -12.12 -38.24 -15.30
N GLY A 140 -12.89 -37.95 -16.36
CA GLY A 140 -14.17 -37.24 -16.24
C GLY A 140 -15.26 -38.09 -15.58
N ALA A 141 -15.30 -39.39 -15.90
CA ALA A 141 -16.17 -40.35 -15.20
C ALA A 141 -15.73 -40.56 -13.74
N CYS A 142 -14.42 -40.52 -13.46
CA CYS A 142 -13.89 -40.58 -12.10
C CYS A 142 -14.30 -39.36 -11.25
N CYS A 143 -14.22 -38.15 -11.83
CA CYS A 143 -14.78 -36.94 -11.25
C CYS A 143 -16.27 -37.09 -10.92
N GLN A 144 -17.12 -37.51 -11.86
CA GLN A 144 -18.55 -37.67 -11.59
C GLN A 144 -18.82 -38.63 -10.43
N ALA A 145 -18.16 -39.79 -10.43
CA ALA A 145 -18.35 -40.79 -9.38
C ALA A 145 -17.82 -40.35 -8.00
N CYS A 146 -16.93 -39.35 -7.93
CA CYS A 146 -16.56 -38.69 -6.67
C CYS A 146 -17.65 -37.72 -6.18
N GLN A 147 -18.32 -36.97 -7.06
CA GLN A 147 -19.49 -36.14 -6.69
C GLN A 147 -20.63 -36.99 -6.12
N ASP A 148 -20.79 -38.20 -6.65
CA ASP A 148 -21.86 -39.13 -6.27
C ASP A 148 -21.57 -39.89 -4.95
N TYR A 149 -20.40 -39.66 -4.32
CA TYR A 149 -19.94 -40.34 -3.10
C TYR A 149 -19.74 -39.35 -1.94
N SER A 150 -20.59 -39.42 -0.91
CA SER A 150 -20.71 -38.43 0.18
C SER A 150 -19.44 -38.14 1.00
N ASN A 151 -18.40 -38.97 0.87
CA ASN A 151 -17.16 -38.87 1.64
C ASN A 151 -15.94 -38.55 0.75
N CYS A 152 -16.12 -38.42 -0.56
CA CYS A 152 -15.04 -38.20 -1.52
C CYS A 152 -14.69 -36.71 -1.63
N THR A 153 -13.48 -36.34 -1.23
CA THR A 153 -12.96 -34.98 -1.38
C THR A 153 -12.11 -34.86 -2.64
N ASP A 154 -11.38 -35.93 -2.97
CA ASP A 154 -10.36 -36.01 -4.00
C ASP A 154 -10.50 -37.32 -4.78
N TRP A 155 -10.05 -37.33 -6.03
CA TRP A 155 -10.06 -38.52 -6.87
C TRP A 155 -8.77 -38.64 -7.70
N ALA A 156 -8.46 -39.88 -8.07
CA ALA A 156 -7.31 -40.21 -8.89
C ALA A 156 -7.70 -41.23 -9.98
N PHE A 157 -7.25 -41.02 -11.21
CA PHE A 157 -7.47 -41.90 -12.34
C PHE A 157 -6.13 -42.33 -12.95
N ASP A 158 -5.75 -43.59 -12.81
CA ASP A 158 -4.42 -44.10 -13.20
C ASP A 158 -4.30 -44.46 -14.70
N GLY A 159 -5.43 -44.50 -15.41
CA GLY A 159 -5.55 -44.96 -16.80
C GLY A 159 -6.45 -46.20 -16.96
N ALA A 160 -6.74 -46.91 -15.88
CA ALA A 160 -7.59 -48.11 -15.85
C ALA A 160 -8.67 -48.06 -14.75
N ALA A 161 -8.32 -47.53 -13.57
CA ALA A 161 -9.20 -47.43 -12.41
C ALA A 161 -9.35 -45.97 -11.94
N CYS A 162 -10.51 -45.70 -11.34
CA CYS A 162 -10.78 -44.52 -10.53
C CYS A 162 -10.66 -44.88 -9.05
N PHE A 163 -9.89 -44.11 -8.31
CA PHE A 163 -9.79 -44.16 -6.86
C PHE A 163 -10.50 -42.93 -6.29
N LEU A 164 -11.50 -43.16 -5.44
CA LEU A 164 -12.12 -42.13 -4.61
C LEU A 164 -11.31 -42.01 -3.32
N VAL A 165 -10.96 -40.79 -2.93
CA VAL A 165 -10.02 -40.50 -1.85
C VAL A 165 -10.68 -39.56 -0.84
N LYS A 166 -10.50 -39.85 0.45
CA LYS A 166 -10.83 -38.93 1.54
C LYS A 166 -9.54 -38.26 2.02
N ASP A 167 -9.57 -36.92 2.02
CA ASP A 167 -8.48 -35.98 2.23
C ASP A 167 -7.17 -36.41 1.56
N ALA A 168 -6.79 -35.78 0.45
CA ALA A 168 -5.51 -36.04 -0.21
C ALA A 168 -4.27 -35.51 0.59
N SER A 169 -4.07 -35.98 1.82
CA SER A 169 -2.81 -35.90 2.61
C SER A 169 -2.29 -37.31 3.01
N GLY A 170 -1.01 -37.64 2.76
CA GLY A 170 -0.33 -38.86 3.25
C GLY A 170 -0.12 -40.11 2.35
N TRP A 171 -0.29 -40.09 1.02
CA TRP A 171 -0.18 -41.30 0.14
C TRP A 171 0.46 -41.03 -1.25
N GLU A 172 0.64 -42.08 -2.08
CA GLU A 172 1.44 -42.10 -3.31
C GLU A 172 0.70 -42.83 -4.47
N ALA A 173 0.67 -42.23 -5.66
CA ALA A 173 0.15 -42.85 -6.89
C ALA A 173 1.20 -42.97 -8.01
N ALA A 174 0.89 -43.79 -9.01
CA ALA A 174 1.78 -44.12 -10.13
C ALA A 174 2.12 -42.92 -11.05
N ALA A 175 3.20 -43.06 -11.81
CA ALA A 175 3.58 -42.08 -12.82
C ALA A 175 2.64 -42.18 -14.04
N GLY A 176 1.71 -41.22 -14.16
CA GLY A 176 0.70 -41.18 -15.21
C GLY A 176 -0.71 -40.86 -14.69
N THR A 177 -0.93 -41.03 -13.37
CA THR A 177 -2.22 -40.78 -12.72
C THR A 177 -2.67 -39.32 -12.86
N VAL A 178 -3.89 -39.13 -13.39
CA VAL A 178 -4.60 -37.85 -13.42
C VAL A 178 -5.35 -37.69 -12.10
N TRP A 179 -5.02 -36.65 -11.35
CA TRP A 179 -5.71 -36.32 -10.10
C TRP A 179 -6.78 -35.26 -10.32
N GLY A 180 -7.71 -35.14 -9.39
CA GLY A 180 -8.58 -33.98 -9.24
C GLY A 180 -9.20 -33.88 -7.85
N ARG A 181 -9.71 -32.69 -7.54
CA ARG A 181 -10.48 -32.41 -6.31
C ARG A 181 -11.93 -32.15 -6.68
N CYS A 182 -12.85 -32.36 -5.74
CA CYS A 182 -14.22 -31.84 -5.80
C CYS A 182 -14.30 -30.52 -5.01
N PRO A 183 -13.83 -29.38 -5.56
CA PRO A 183 -13.90 -28.11 -4.86
C PRO A 183 -15.35 -27.70 -4.62
N ALA A 184 -15.59 -27.03 -3.49
CA ALA A 184 -16.86 -26.39 -3.20
C ALA A 184 -17.12 -25.31 -4.26
N LEU A 185 -18.00 -25.59 -5.23
CA LEU A 185 -18.31 -24.71 -6.36
C LEU A 185 -19.63 -23.96 -6.09
N LEU A 186 -19.59 -22.63 -6.11
CA LEU A 186 -20.79 -21.79 -6.23
C LEU A 186 -20.65 -20.86 -7.44
N SER A 187 -21.50 -21.08 -8.45
CA SER A 187 -21.54 -20.23 -9.65
C SER A 187 -22.76 -19.32 -9.63
N PHE A 188 -22.53 -18.02 -9.74
CA PHE A 188 -23.53 -16.97 -9.93
C PHE A 188 -23.67 -16.61 -11.41
N THR A 189 -24.84 -16.16 -11.84
CA THR A 189 -25.05 -15.58 -13.18
C THR A 189 -24.48 -14.17 -13.28
N SER A 190 -23.97 -13.81 -14.46
CA SER A 190 -23.35 -12.52 -14.76
C SER A 190 -23.77 -12.03 -16.13
N LYS A 191 -23.87 -10.71 -16.30
CA LYS A 191 -23.98 -10.05 -17.62
C LYS A 191 -22.63 -9.52 -18.10
N VAL A 192 -21.58 -9.61 -17.28
CA VAL A 192 -20.25 -9.08 -17.55
C VAL A 192 -19.17 -10.13 -17.42
N SER A 193 -18.24 -10.12 -18.38
CA SER A 193 -17.08 -10.99 -18.43
C SER A 193 -15.91 -10.50 -17.57
N SER A 194 -16.05 -9.40 -16.82
CA SER A 194 -14.99 -8.85 -15.97
C SER A 194 -15.52 -8.11 -14.76
N VAL A 195 -14.67 -8.03 -13.72
CA VAL A 195 -14.95 -7.43 -12.42
C VAL A 195 -13.77 -6.57 -11.95
N PHE A 196 -13.96 -5.81 -10.87
CA PHE A 196 -12.95 -4.88 -10.33
C PHE A 196 -12.54 -5.23 -8.90
N GLY A 197 -11.28 -4.94 -8.53
CA GLY A 197 -10.87 -4.78 -7.13
C GLY A 197 -10.21 -5.97 -6.43
N GLY A 198 -9.84 -7.06 -7.12
CA GLY A 198 -9.10 -8.18 -6.53
C GLY A 198 -7.61 -7.90 -6.26
N GLY A 199 -7.14 -6.66 -6.40
CA GLY A 199 -5.72 -6.28 -6.41
C GLY A 199 -5.09 -6.36 -7.80
N ALA A 200 -3.79 -6.11 -7.93
CA ALA A 200 -3.05 -6.28 -9.20
C ALA A 200 -1.55 -6.51 -8.94
N GLY A 201 -0.95 -7.50 -9.61
CA GLY A 201 0.50 -7.64 -9.66
C GLY A 201 1.12 -6.67 -10.69
N PRO A 202 2.46 -6.49 -10.72
CA PRO A 202 3.13 -5.60 -11.67
C PRO A 202 2.86 -5.89 -13.16
N GLU A 203 2.39 -7.10 -13.49
CA GLU A 203 2.10 -7.51 -14.87
C GLU A 203 0.65 -7.19 -15.29
N ASP A 204 -0.28 -7.14 -14.33
CA ASP A 204 -1.68 -6.76 -14.53
C ASP A 204 -1.95 -5.28 -14.22
N ALA A 205 -1.01 -4.59 -13.56
CA ALA A 205 -1.15 -3.26 -12.97
C ALA A 205 -1.71 -2.18 -13.92
N THR A 206 -1.50 -2.31 -15.23
CA THR A 206 -2.02 -1.35 -16.23
C THR A 206 -3.52 -1.51 -16.53
N ALA A 207 -4.20 -2.49 -15.94
CA ALA A 207 -5.64 -2.71 -16.05
C ALA A 207 -6.35 -2.56 -14.69
N LEU A 208 -7.67 -2.37 -14.71
CA LEU A 208 -8.55 -2.35 -13.53
C LEU A 208 -9.59 -3.47 -13.56
N GLN A 209 -9.95 -3.92 -14.77
CA GLN A 209 -10.84 -5.04 -15.02
C GLN A 209 -10.09 -6.37 -14.95
N GLN A 210 -10.73 -7.37 -14.37
CA GLN A 210 -10.15 -8.68 -14.07
C GLN A 210 -11.12 -9.81 -14.40
N HIS A 211 -10.56 -10.99 -14.69
CA HIS A 211 -11.31 -12.19 -15.06
C HIS A 211 -11.32 -13.29 -13.99
N GLY A 212 -10.79 -13.00 -12.80
CA GLY A 212 -10.72 -13.94 -11.67
C GLY A 212 -9.86 -13.42 -10.52
N ALA A 213 -9.72 -14.26 -9.49
CA ALA A 213 -8.91 -13.99 -8.29
C ALA A 213 -7.39 -14.09 -8.53
N THR A 214 -6.90 -13.66 -9.70
CA THR A 214 -5.46 -13.61 -10.01
C THR A 214 -4.79 -12.33 -9.50
N GLY A 215 -5.58 -11.33 -9.11
CA GLY A 215 -5.10 -10.10 -8.51
C GLY A 215 -4.24 -10.37 -7.26
N GLN A 216 -3.00 -9.89 -7.31
CA GLN A 216 -2.06 -9.93 -6.20
C GLN A 216 -1.92 -8.55 -5.56
N VAL A 217 -1.55 -8.51 -4.29
CA VAL A 217 -1.33 -7.26 -3.54
C VAL A 217 -0.07 -7.39 -2.70
N ALA A 218 0.68 -6.29 -2.62
CA ALA A 218 1.90 -6.09 -1.82
C ALA A 218 3.00 -7.15 -2.10
N ASN A 219 4.03 -6.74 -2.85
CA ASN A 219 5.15 -7.56 -3.38
C ASN A 219 4.79 -8.96 -3.94
N ARG A 220 3.59 -9.14 -4.52
CA ARG A 220 3.02 -10.44 -4.93
C ARG A 220 2.76 -11.45 -3.78
N GLY A 221 2.99 -11.08 -2.52
CA GLY A 221 2.92 -11.98 -1.37
C GLY A 221 1.52 -12.46 -1.00
N THR A 222 0.49 -11.72 -1.42
CA THR A 222 -0.91 -11.95 -1.05
C THR A 222 -1.85 -11.74 -2.23
N HIS A 223 -3.07 -12.26 -2.11
CA HIS A 223 -4.17 -12.04 -3.06
C HIS A 223 -5.44 -11.67 -2.26
N VAL A 224 -6.38 -10.97 -2.89
CA VAL A 224 -7.63 -10.54 -2.24
C VAL A 224 -8.81 -11.25 -2.90
N PRO A 225 -9.52 -12.16 -2.21
CA PRO A 225 -10.68 -12.88 -2.75
C PRO A 225 -11.95 -11.99 -2.76
N TYR A 226 -11.86 -10.80 -3.32
CA TYR A 226 -12.91 -9.78 -3.39
C TYR A 226 -13.10 -9.30 -4.83
N TYR A 227 -14.34 -8.99 -5.21
CA TYR A 227 -14.62 -8.24 -6.44
C TYR A 227 -15.88 -7.36 -6.33
N TYR A 228 -15.97 -6.37 -7.21
CA TYR A 228 -17.22 -5.69 -7.60
C TYR A 228 -17.60 -6.06 -9.05
N SER A 229 -18.84 -6.53 -9.25
CA SER A 229 -19.44 -6.75 -10.57
C SER A 229 -20.36 -5.59 -10.96
N MET A 230 -20.27 -5.21 -12.24
CA MET A 230 -21.18 -4.24 -12.88
C MET A 230 -22.64 -4.73 -12.95
N ASP A 231 -22.94 -5.99 -12.59
CA ASP A 231 -24.32 -6.46 -12.39
C ASP A 231 -25.06 -5.71 -11.26
N GLY A 232 -24.32 -5.07 -10.35
CA GLY A 232 -24.85 -4.33 -9.20
C GLY A 232 -24.59 -4.98 -7.85
N TYR A 233 -23.48 -5.71 -7.69
CA TYR A 233 -23.06 -6.26 -6.39
C TYR A 233 -21.54 -6.41 -6.28
N ALA A 234 -21.04 -6.34 -5.05
CA ALA A 234 -19.71 -6.81 -4.70
C ALA A 234 -19.78 -8.12 -3.90
N ALA A 235 -18.69 -8.87 -3.88
CA ALA A 235 -18.60 -10.16 -3.20
C ALA A 235 -17.20 -10.38 -2.58
N LEU A 236 -17.15 -10.95 -1.38
CA LEU A 236 -15.93 -11.35 -0.67
C LEU A 236 -16.02 -12.83 -0.28
N GLY A 237 -15.03 -13.62 -0.68
CA GLY A 237 -14.84 -15.01 -0.21
C GLY A 237 -13.95 -15.08 1.02
N SER A 238 -14.23 -16.01 1.94
CA SER A 238 -13.47 -16.23 3.17
C SER A 238 -13.52 -17.70 3.59
N THR A 239 -12.47 -18.21 4.24
CA THR A 239 -12.46 -19.52 4.90
C THR A 239 -11.76 -19.39 6.26
N GLY A 240 -12.00 -20.33 7.17
CA GLY A 240 -11.23 -20.46 8.41
C GLY A 240 -9.97 -21.32 8.25
N ALA A 241 -9.84 -22.05 7.14
CA ALA A 241 -8.67 -22.89 6.88
C ALA A 241 -7.41 -22.05 6.63
N THR A 242 -6.31 -22.39 7.30
CA THR A 242 -5.02 -21.70 7.15
C THR A 242 -4.02 -22.59 6.43
N HIS A 243 -3.68 -22.25 5.19
CA HIS A 243 -2.65 -22.93 4.40
C HIS A 243 -1.66 -21.93 3.78
N PHE A 244 -0.45 -22.38 3.50
CA PHE A 244 0.66 -21.57 3.02
C PHE A 244 0.37 -20.88 1.68
N ASN A 245 0.41 -19.54 1.67
CA ASN A 245 0.47 -18.63 0.51
C ASN A 245 -0.52 -18.89 -0.65
N HIS A 246 -1.58 -19.66 -0.41
CA HIS A 246 -2.53 -20.07 -1.43
C HIS A 246 -3.90 -19.46 -1.16
N LEU A 247 -4.48 -18.86 -2.20
CA LEU A 247 -5.92 -18.63 -2.23
C LEU A 247 -6.63 -19.98 -2.10
N LEU A 248 -7.18 -20.23 -0.92
CA LEU A 248 -8.04 -21.36 -0.64
C LEU A 248 -9.45 -21.15 -1.20
N VAL A 249 -9.91 -19.90 -1.24
CA VAL A 249 -11.12 -19.44 -1.92
C VAL A 249 -10.71 -18.62 -3.15
N ARG A 250 -11.28 -18.93 -4.32
CA ARG A 250 -11.02 -18.24 -5.60
C ARG A 250 -12.33 -17.94 -6.31
N TYR A 251 -12.32 -17.00 -7.25
CA TYR A 251 -13.38 -16.79 -8.24
C TYR A 251 -12.79 -16.73 -9.65
N HIS A 252 -13.60 -17.05 -10.66
CA HIS A 252 -13.29 -16.85 -12.08
C HIS A 252 -14.56 -16.44 -12.84
N THR A 253 -14.41 -15.62 -13.88
CA THR A 253 -15.53 -15.09 -14.67
C THR A 253 -15.59 -15.75 -16.05
N THR A 254 -16.74 -16.29 -16.43
CA THR A 254 -17.12 -16.49 -17.83
C THR A 254 -18.00 -15.31 -18.29
N GLY A 255 -18.41 -15.27 -19.55
CA GLY A 255 -19.26 -14.17 -20.06
C GLY A 255 -20.68 -14.15 -19.50
N ASP A 256 -21.09 -15.24 -18.87
CA ASP A 256 -22.43 -15.57 -18.38
C ASP A 256 -22.46 -15.92 -16.87
N HIS A 257 -21.30 -16.16 -16.24
CA HIS A 257 -21.21 -16.58 -14.84
C HIS A 257 -19.96 -16.04 -14.10
N ILE A 258 -20.04 -15.99 -12.77
CA ILE A 258 -18.88 -15.89 -11.88
C ILE A 258 -18.89 -17.07 -10.91
N ALA A 259 -17.88 -17.93 -11.03
CA ALA A 259 -17.79 -19.20 -10.33
C ALA A 259 -16.71 -19.16 -9.24
N TRP A 260 -17.16 -19.29 -8.00
CA TRP A 260 -16.34 -19.43 -6.80
C TRP A 260 -15.93 -20.89 -6.59
N THR A 261 -14.68 -21.13 -6.26
CA THR A 261 -14.16 -22.44 -5.85
C THR A 261 -13.46 -22.36 -4.49
N CYS A 262 -13.73 -23.33 -3.61
CA CYS A 262 -12.93 -23.54 -2.40
C CYS A 262 -12.48 -24.99 -2.24
N SER A 263 -11.40 -25.17 -1.48
CA SER A 263 -10.80 -26.47 -1.13
C SER A 263 -11.25 -27.04 0.22
N HIS A 264 -12.00 -26.26 1.01
CA HIS A 264 -12.45 -26.53 2.39
C HIS A 264 -13.82 -25.83 2.62
N GLY A 265 -14.39 -25.92 3.83
CA GLY A 265 -15.54 -25.11 4.25
C GLY A 265 -15.29 -23.61 4.06
N PHE A 266 -16.28 -22.87 3.56
CA PHE A 266 -16.10 -21.47 3.14
C PHE A 266 -17.37 -20.62 3.19
N GLN A 267 -17.16 -19.31 3.16
CA GLN A 267 -18.18 -18.29 3.32
C GLN A 267 -18.05 -17.25 2.21
N ILE A 268 -19.17 -16.83 1.63
CA ILE A 268 -19.25 -15.71 0.69
C ILE A 268 -20.14 -14.63 1.30
N TYR A 269 -19.63 -13.40 1.31
CA TYR A 269 -20.38 -12.20 1.65
C TYR A 269 -20.78 -11.50 0.35
N LEU A 270 -22.08 -11.37 0.10
CA LEU A 270 -22.65 -10.62 -1.03
C LEU A 270 -23.14 -9.25 -0.56
N MET A 271 -22.82 -8.23 -1.35
CA MET A 271 -23.01 -6.82 -1.01
C MET A 271 -23.65 -6.10 -2.20
N PRO A 272 -25.01 -6.05 -2.31
CA PRO A 272 -25.71 -5.24 -3.30
C PRO A 272 -25.16 -3.80 -3.36
N ALA A 273 -24.75 -3.36 -4.55
CA ALA A 273 -23.97 -2.15 -4.75
C ALA A 273 -24.27 -1.51 -6.10
N SER A 274 -24.82 -0.30 -6.09
CA SER A 274 -25.20 0.45 -7.31
C SER A 274 -24.04 1.00 -8.13
N SER A 275 -22.82 1.01 -7.58
CA SER A 275 -21.62 1.50 -8.24
C SER A 275 -20.35 0.87 -7.63
N LEU A 276 -19.22 0.97 -8.32
CA LEU A 276 -17.91 0.54 -7.82
C LEU A 276 -17.53 1.24 -6.50
N LEU A 277 -17.93 2.50 -6.32
CA LEU A 277 -17.74 3.21 -5.04
C LEU A 277 -18.63 2.63 -3.94
N ASP A 278 -19.89 2.29 -4.24
CA ASP A 278 -20.79 1.67 -3.25
C ASP A 278 -20.34 0.25 -2.86
N GLY A 279 -19.81 -0.52 -3.81
CA GLY A 279 -19.20 -1.82 -3.55
C GLY A 279 -18.01 -1.68 -2.59
N THR A 280 -17.11 -0.73 -2.89
CA THR A 280 -15.95 -0.42 -2.04
C THR A 280 -16.37 0.06 -0.65
N ARG A 281 -17.41 0.89 -0.53
CA ARG A 281 -17.96 1.35 0.76
C ARG A 281 -18.52 0.19 1.58
N SER A 282 -19.33 -0.67 0.98
CA SER A 282 -19.91 -1.85 1.65
C SER A 282 -18.82 -2.81 2.11
N TYR A 283 -17.81 -3.05 1.26
CA TYR A 283 -16.66 -3.90 1.57
C TYR A 283 -15.79 -3.34 2.70
N LEU A 284 -15.43 -2.04 2.68
CA LEU A 284 -14.74 -1.38 3.80
C LEU A 284 -15.59 -1.35 5.08
N SER A 285 -16.92 -1.36 4.96
CA SER A 285 -17.84 -1.49 6.11
C SER A 285 -18.08 -2.94 6.55
N LEU A 286 -17.51 -3.93 5.85
CA LEU A 286 -17.52 -5.34 6.19
C LEU A 286 -16.18 -5.80 6.79
N ILE A 287 -15.05 -5.34 6.27
CA ILE A 287 -13.70 -5.71 6.75
C ILE A 287 -13.16 -4.79 7.86
N GLY A 288 -13.93 -3.77 8.24
CA GLY A 288 -13.51 -2.72 9.15
C GLY A 288 -12.84 -1.56 8.40
N ARG A 289 -13.32 -0.33 8.63
CA ARG A 289 -12.82 0.85 7.92
C ARG A 289 -11.44 1.26 8.43
N PRO A 290 -10.54 1.69 7.55
CA PRO A 290 -9.17 2.02 7.92
C PRO A 290 -9.16 3.33 8.72
N PRO A 291 -8.62 3.36 9.96
CA PRO A 291 -8.53 4.58 10.75
C PRO A 291 -7.58 5.59 10.09
N VAL A 292 -7.68 6.86 10.48
CA VAL A 292 -6.80 7.90 9.94
C VAL A 292 -5.42 7.75 10.61
N PRO A 293 -4.32 7.57 9.85
CA PRO A 293 -2.96 7.54 10.38
C PRO A 293 -2.63 8.82 11.19
N PRO A 294 -1.55 8.83 11.97
CA PRO A 294 -1.06 10.07 12.55
C PRO A 294 -0.57 11.02 11.44
N MET A 295 -0.66 12.33 11.67
CA MET A 295 -0.37 13.40 10.70
C MET A 295 1.01 13.22 10.06
N HIS A 296 2.01 12.80 10.83
CA HIS A 296 3.38 12.59 10.35
C HIS A 296 3.51 11.47 9.30
N ALA A 297 2.58 10.53 9.22
CA ALA A 297 2.54 9.50 8.17
C ALA A 297 2.09 10.04 6.79
N PHE A 298 1.45 11.22 6.76
CA PHE A 298 1.14 11.95 5.54
C PHE A 298 2.31 12.81 5.05
N GLY A 299 3.34 13.00 5.89
CA GLY A 299 4.57 13.70 5.53
C GLY A 299 5.43 12.94 4.51
N PHE A 300 6.71 13.32 4.45
CA PHE A 300 7.72 12.61 3.66
C PHE A 300 8.53 11.67 4.55
N LEU A 301 8.66 10.40 4.12
CA LEU A 301 9.30 9.33 4.87
C LEU A 301 10.56 8.86 4.13
N ALA A 302 11.74 9.17 4.67
CA ALA A 302 13.02 8.83 4.05
C ALA A 302 13.54 7.47 4.53
N SER A 303 13.58 6.48 3.64
CA SER A 303 14.18 5.17 3.86
C SER A 303 15.36 4.92 2.92
N ARG A 304 16.24 3.99 3.30
CA ARG A 304 17.11 3.22 2.42
C ARG A 304 17.46 1.90 3.11
N TRP A 305 17.84 0.90 2.33
CA TRP A 305 18.69 -0.17 2.83
C TRP A 305 20.14 0.35 2.88
N GLY A 306 20.88 0.08 3.96
CA GLY A 306 22.25 0.55 4.16
C GLY A 306 22.36 1.91 4.85
N TRP A 307 21.80 2.06 6.03
CA TRP A 307 22.19 3.17 6.91
C TRP A 307 23.54 2.86 7.55
N GLU A 308 24.53 3.74 7.37
CA GLU A 308 25.94 3.41 7.59
C GLU A 308 26.36 3.54 9.07
N ASP A 309 26.17 4.71 9.68
CA ASP A 309 26.44 4.98 11.10
C ASP A 309 25.61 6.18 11.63
N ALA A 310 25.79 6.52 12.91
CA ALA A 310 25.14 7.67 13.54
C ALA A 310 25.48 9.02 12.86
N GLN A 311 26.68 9.19 12.32
CA GLN A 311 27.11 10.42 11.65
C GLN A 311 26.47 10.54 10.26
N TYR A 312 26.36 9.44 9.50
CA TYR A 312 25.65 9.35 8.23
C TYR A 312 24.16 9.73 8.38
N ILE A 313 23.51 9.27 9.46
CA ILE A 313 22.14 9.67 9.80
C ILE A 313 22.09 11.19 10.02
N GLU A 314 22.95 11.74 10.89
CA GLU A 314 22.94 13.18 11.19
C GLU A 314 23.30 14.05 9.98
N ASP A 315 24.20 13.62 9.11
CA ASP A 315 24.57 14.33 7.87
C ASP A 315 23.44 14.33 6.86
N THR A 316 22.71 13.22 6.77
CA THR A 316 21.48 13.11 5.96
C THR A 316 20.40 14.06 6.49
N LEU A 317 20.13 14.07 7.81
CA LEU A 317 19.17 14.99 8.44
C LEU A 317 19.56 16.47 8.26
N ARG A 318 20.85 16.81 8.45
CA ARG A 318 21.39 18.16 8.17
C ARG A 318 21.21 18.55 6.70
N SER A 319 21.41 17.62 5.77
CA SER A 319 21.27 17.87 4.32
C SER A 319 19.82 18.09 3.90
N PHE A 320 18.86 17.35 4.46
CA PHE A 320 17.42 17.63 4.25
C PHE A 320 17.07 19.06 4.70
N ARG A 321 17.43 19.45 5.93
CA ARG A 321 17.09 20.78 6.49
C ARG A 321 17.83 21.92 5.80
N ALA A 322 19.15 21.80 5.57
CA ALA A 322 19.94 22.82 4.87
C ALA A 322 19.53 22.98 3.40
N GLY A 323 19.07 21.89 2.76
CA GLY A 323 18.56 21.89 1.40
C GLY A 323 17.13 22.43 1.25
N GLY A 324 16.43 22.74 2.35
CA GLY A 324 15.03 23.20 2.33
C GLY A 324 14.03 22.11 1.94
N PHE A 325 14.37 20.84 2.19
CA PHE A 325 13.58 19.66 1.85
C PHE A 325 12.71 19.25 3.06
N PRO A 326 11.37 19.29 2.95
CA PRO A 326 10.46 18.77 3.97
C PRO A 326 10.70 17.29 4.29
N LEU A 327 10.66 16.93 5.57
CA LEU A 327 10.90 15.58 6.09
C LEU A 327 10.22 15.43 7.46
N ASP A 328 9.49 14.32 7.68
CA ASP A 328 8.86 14.03 8.98
C ASP A 328 9.44 12.79 9.67
N SER A 329 9.85 11.78 8.91
CA SER A 329 10.37 10.52 9.47
C SER A 329 11.53 9.95 8.66
N ILE A 330 12.48 9.31 9.35
CA ILE A 330 13.40 8.34 8.74
C ILE A 330 12.96 6.91 9.05
N ILE A 331 13.12 6.01 8.09
CA ILE A 331 12.87 4.57 8.24
C ILE A 331 14.17 3.81 8.02
N LEU A 332 14.50 2.90 8.93
CA LEU A 332 15.75 2.16 8.94
C LEU A 332 15.51 0.68 8.59
N ASP A 333 16.29 0.16 7.64
CA ASP A 333 16.40 -1.29 7.39
C ASP A 333 17.24 -1.98 8.48
N PHE A 334 17.48 -3.29 8.39
CA PHE A 334 17.86 -4.16 9.51
C PHE A 334 19.15 -3.75 10.22
N GLU A 335 19.98 -2.94 9.58
CA GLU A 335 21.17 -2.32 10.17
C GLU A 335 20.89 -1.65 11.53
N TRP A 336 19.65 -1.23 11.83
CA TRP A 336 19.34 -0.56 13.10
C TRP A 336 19.44 -1.44 14.36
N PHE A 337 19.27 -2.76 14.24
CA PHE A 337 19.41 -3.70 15.36
C PHE A 337 20.62 -4.64 15.27
N VAL A 338 21.14 -4.93 14.06
CA VAL A 338 22.31 -5.81 13.84
C VAL A 338 23.17 -5.38 12.65
N ASN A 339 24.48 -5.60 12.75
CA ASN A 339 25.47 -5.30 11.70
C ASN A 339 25.54 -6.33 10.55
N THR A 340 24.66 -7.34 10.51
CA THR A 340 24.77 -8.44 9.54
C THR A 340 23.39 -9.07 9.31
N SER A 341 23.01 -9.25 8.05
CA SER A 341 21.78 -9.94 7.69
C SER A 341 21.85 -11.44 8.01
N ASP A 342 20.75 -12.02 8.46
CA ASP A 342 20.66 -13.42 8.85
C ASP A 342 20.10 -14.34 7.74
N TYR A 343 20.15 -13.90 6.47
CA TYR A 343 19.70 -14.68 5.30
C TYR A 343 20.45 -15.99 5.09
N GLU A 344 21.72 -16.06 5.51
CA GLU A 344 22.58 -17.23 5.35
C GLU A 344 22.64 -18.12 6.61
N PHE A 345 21.80 -17.86 7.62
CA PHE A 345 21.83 -18.61 8.88
C PHE A 345 21.19 -20.00 8.75
N ALA A 346 21.85 -21.01 9.32
CA ALA A 346 21.32 -22.34 9.52
C ALA A 346 20.05 -22.32 10.43
N PRO A 347 19.22 -23.39 10.44
CA PRO A 347 18.04 -23.48 11.30
C PRO A 347 18.31 -23.17 12.78
N GLU A 348 19.51 -23.49 13.27
CA GLU A 348 19.95 -23.28 14.66
C GLU A 348 20.21 -21.82 15.00
N GLY A 349 20.36 -20.93 14.01
CA GLY A 349 20.75 -19.53 14.22
C GLY A 349 22.19 -19.34 14.69
N GLN A 350 22.47 -18.16 15.23
CA GLN A 350 23.78 -17.72 15.72
C GLN A 350 23.66 -17.15 17.13
N SER A 351 24.55 -17.53 18.05
CA SER A 351 24.47 -17.10 19.46
C SER A 351 24.90 -15.66 19.71
N TRP A 352 25.62 -15.04 18.77
CA TRP A 352 26.01 -13.63 18.81
C TRP A 352 24.95 -12.68 18.24
N TYR A 353 23.94 -13.21 17.55
CA TYR A 353 22.89 -12.39 16.92
C TYR A 353 21.92 -11.86 17.98
N ASN A 354 21.40 -10.65 17.77
CA ASN A 354 20.51 -9.97 18.71
C ASN A 354 19.25 -9.47 18.01
N ASP A 355 18.22 -10.31 17.96
CA ASP A 355 16.93 -10.04 17.31
C ASP A 355 16.23 -8.76 17.78
N PHE A 356 16.51 -8.33 19.01
CA PHE A 356 15.86 -7.21 19.69
C PHE A 356 16.91 -6.22 20.25
N GLY A 357 18.04 -6.10 19.55
CA GLY A 357 19.16 -5.23 19.95
C GLY A 357 19.09 -3.82 19.38
N TRP A 358 20.13 -3.04 19.71
CA TRP A 358 20.49 -1.84 18.96
C TRP A 358 21.86 -2.06 18.35
N ASN A 359 22.03 -1.68 17.09
CA ASN A 359 23.35 -1.61 16.50
C ASN A 359 24.12 -0.43 17.13
N PRO A 360 25.27 -0.66 17.80
CA PRO A 360 26.02 0.40 18.48
C PRO A 360 26.65 1.41 17.52
N ASP A 361 26.76 1.12 16.22
CA ASP A 361 27.35 2.03 15.24
C ASP A 361 26.33 3.08 14.74
N LEU A 362 25.06 2.68 14.59
CA LEU A 362 23.94 3.59 14.30
C LEU A 362 23.38 4.23 15.56
N PHE A 363 23.29 3.47 16.66
CA PHE A 363 22.68 3.89 17.93
C PHE A 363 23.57 3.61 19.17
N PRO A 364 24.73 4.28 19.31
CA PRO A 364 25.52 4.23 20.55
C PRO A 364 24.80 4.83 21.78
N SER A 365 23.65 5.50 21.62
CA SER A 365 22.83 6.05 22.71
C SER A 365 21.36 6.25 22.27
N PRO A 366 20.57 5.16 22.09
CA PRO A 366 19.30 5.19 21.37
C PRO A 366 18.31 6.27 21.81
N HIS A 367 17.91 6.26 23.09
CA HIS A 367 16.98 7.25 23.66
C HIS A 367 17.44 8.70 23.43
N ARG A 368 18.73 8.99 23.57
CA ARG A 368 19.28 10.34 23.38
C ARG A 368 19.32 10.75 21.92
N GLN A 369 19.66 9.83 21.02
CA GLN A 369 19.71 10.10 19.58
C GLN A 369 18.32 10.30 18.99
N ILE A 370 17.34 9.44 19.33
CA ILE A 370 15.97 9.61 18.85
C ILE A 370 15.36 10.90 19.43
N GLN A 371 15.61 11.22 20.70
CA GLN A 371 15.23 12.51 21.28
C GLN A 371 15.89 13.69 20.57
N LYS A 372 17.17 13.59 20.21
CA LYS A 372 17.91 14.60 19.43
C LYS A 372 17.31 14.79 18.03
N TYR A 373 17.05 13.70 17.30
CA TYR A 373 16.44 13.77 15.96
C TYR A 373 15.03 14.39 16.05
N ARG A 374 14.28 14.07 17.10
CA ARG A 374 12.96 14.65 17.37
C ARG A 374 13.00 16.15 17.69
N SER A 375 14.01 16.64 18.40
CA SER A 375 14.07 18.02 18.93
C SER A 375 14.93 19.00 18.12
N GLU A 376 16.05 18.57 17.56
CA GLU A 376 16.93 19.41 16.72
C GLU A 376 16.45 19.45 15.26
N PHE A 377 15.87 18.35 14.76
CA PHE A 377 15.48 18.21 13.35
C PHE A 377 13.98 18.12 13.13
N GLY A 378 13.17 17.85 14.17
CA GLY A 378 11.73 17.63 14.02
C GLY A 378 11.39 16.29 13.36
N VAL A 379 12.27 15.28 13.45
CA VAL A 379 12.17 14.02 12.71
C VAL A 379 11.90 12.84 13.65
N ARG A 380 10.94 12.00 13.27
CA ARG A 380 10.58 10.73 13.93
C ARG A 380 11.40 9.58 13.35
N VAL A 381 11.52 8.47 14.08
CA VAL A 381 12.28 7.28 13.64
C VAL A 381 11.37 6.07 13.62
N ALA A 382 11.44 5.30 12.54
CA ALA A 382 10.83 3.98 12.39
C ALA A 382 11.90 2.96 12.00
N GLY A 383 11.68 1.69 12.36
CA GLY A 383 12.63 0.61 12.10
C GLY A 383 11.96 -0.63 11.52
N ILE A 384 12.70 -1.36 10.68
CA ILE A 384 12.23 -2.62 10.13
C ILE A 384 12.16 -3.71 11.21
N ARG A 385 11.14 -4.56 11.14
CA ARG A 385 11.02 -5.81 11.88
C ARG A 385 10.73 -6.94 10.89
N LYS A 386 11.14 -8.16 11.23
CA LYS A 386 10.93 -9.39 10.44
C LYS A 386 10.35 -10.48 11.37
N PRO A 387 9.47 -11.40 10.90
CA PRO A 387 8.71 -12.31 11.76
C PRO A 387 9.44 -13.65 11.99
N ARG A 388 10.75 -13.55 12.25
CA ARG A 388 11.68 -14.69 12.36
C ARG A 388 12.86 -14.30 13.23
N LEU A 389 13.52 -15.28 13.83
CA LEU A 389 14.65 -15.06 14.74
C LEU A 389 15.98 -15.55 14.15
N GLY A 390 17.06 -14.83 14.46
CA GLY A 390 18.44 -15.21 14.17
C GLY A 390 19.22 -15.70 15.40
N ASN A 391 18.81 -15.34 16.63
CA ASN A 391 19.49 -15.77 17.84
C ASN A 391 19.23 -17.25 18.18
N LYS A 392 20.30 -17.99 18.45
CA LYS A 392 20.25 -19.44 18.69
C LYS A 392 19.49 -19.82 19.96
N GLU A 393 19.70 -19.10 21.05
CA GLU A 393 19.12 -19.40 22.36
C GLU A 393 17.62 -19.06 22.38
N LEU A 394 17.22 -17.94 21.76
CA LEU A 394 15.81 -17.61 21.55
C LEU A 394 15.13 -18.63 20.62
N LEU A 395 15.80 -19.09 19.55
CA LEU A 395 15.29 -20.14 18.67
C LEU A 395 15.06 -21.48 19.39
N GLN A 396 15.90 -21.84 20.35
CA GLN A 396 15.64 -23.02 21.20
C GLN A 396 14.41 -22.80 22.08
N MET A 397 14.26 -21.63 22.69
CA MET A 397 13.13 -21.28 23.55
C MET A 397 11.78 -21.29 22.81
N VAL A 398 11.69 -20.64 21.63
CA VAL A 398 10.42 -20.64 20.87
C VAL A 398 10.08 -22.03 20.31
N ARG A 399 11.07 -22.87 19.99
CA ARG A 399 10.83 -24.27 19.58
C ARG A 399 10.32 -25.13 20.72
N GLN A 400 10.86 -24.97 21.94
CA GLN A 400 10.35 -25.67 23.13
C GLN A 400 8.91 -25.27 23.48
N LYS A 401 8.50 -24.05 23.14
CA LYS A 401 7.13 -23.53 23.30
C LYS A 401 6.21 -23.77 22.10
N GLN A 402 6.68 -24.42 21.04
CA GLN A 402 5.95 -24.63 19.79
C GLN A 402 5.53 -23.32 19.07
N TRP A 403 6.17 -22.20 19.40
CA TRP A 403 5.96 -20.85 18.84
C TRP A 403 6.61 -20.63 17.46
N ILE A 404 6.90 -21.71 16.73
CA ILE A 404 7.41 -21.70 15.36
C ILE A 404 6.31 -22.21 14.43
N LEU A 405 6.17 -21.59 13.25
CA LEU A 405 5.19 -22.02 12.24
C LEU A 405 5.42 -23.50 11.85
N PRO A 406 4.43 -24.41 12.03
CA PRO A 406 4.65 -25.87 11.98
C PRO A 406 5.24 -26.44 10.70
N ALA A 407 5.10 -25.75 9.56
CA ALA A 407 5.81 -26.09 8.33
C ALA A 407 6.42 -24.83 7.70
N GLY A 408 7.72 -24.63 7.90
CA GLY A 408 8.47 -23.66 7.10
C GLY A 408 8.54 -24.14 5.65
N GLY A 409 7.89 -23.42 4.72
CA GLY A 409 7.89 -23.77 3.29
C GLY A 409 9.31 -23.98 2.73
N PRO A 410 9.53 -24.98 1.86
CA PRO A 410 10.83 -25.65 1.68
C PRO A 410 11.95 -24.84 1.01
N GLU A 411 11.73 -23.58 0.61
CA GLU A 411 12.70 -22.74 -0.12
C GLU A 411 12.95 -21.35 0.52
N SER A 412 12.70 -21.18 1.82
CA SER A 412 12.92 -19.89 2.51
C SER A 412 14.27 -19.79 3.25
N TYR A 413 14.98 -18.68 3.05
CA TYR A 413 16.20 -18.22 3.76
C TYR A 413 16.06 -18.21 5.30
N ALA A 414 14.82 -18.18 5.78
CA ALA A 414 14.50 -18.31 7.18
C ALA A 414 14.71 -19.72 7.75
N HIS A 415 14.86 -20.77 6.94
CA HIS A 415 15.22 -22.14 7.35
C HIS A 415 14.48 -22.65 8.63
N GLY A 416 13.15 -22.47 8.70
CA GLY A 416 12.36 -22.92 9.85
C GLY A 416 12.55 -22.09 11.14
N ARG A 417 12.86 -20.79 11.00
CA ARG A 417 13.01 -19.81 12.09
C ARG A 417 11.83 -18.83 12.22
N TRP A 418 10.73 -19.10 11.51
CA TRP A 418 9.51 -18.27 11.45
C TRP A 418 8.66 -18.35 12.72
N LEU A 419 8.26 -17.20 13.26
CA LEU A 419 7.41 -17.10 14.45
C LEU A 419 5.92 -17.36 14.13
N LEU A 420 5.24 -18.07 15.03
CA LEU A 420 3.81 -18.37 14.96
C LEU A 420 2.98 -17.22 15.56
N PHE A 421 2.64 -16.21 14.75
CA PHE A 421 1.91 -15.03 15.23
C PHE A 421 0.44 -15.29 15.62
N SER A 422 -0.16 -16.41 15.20
CA SER A 422 -1.51 -16.81 15.64
C SER A 422 -1.58 -17.20 17.12
N ASP A 423 -0.45 -17.64 17.71
CA ASP A 423 -0.34 -17.97 19.13
C ASP A 423 -0.37 -16.67 20.00
N PRO A 424 -1.31 -16.54 20.96
CA PRO A 424 -1.45 -15.34 21.76
C PRO A 424 -0.31 -15.12 22.75
N ASP A 425 0.30 -16.19 23.26
CA ASP A 425 1.40 -16.08 24.22
C ASP A 425 2.72 -15.74 23.51
N MET A 426 2.89 -16.19 22.27
CA MET A 426 3.97 -15.72 21.38
C MET A 426 3.83 -14.22 21.13
N ARG A 427 2.62 -13.72 20.78
CA ARG A 427 2.38 -12.27 20.65
C ARG A 427 2.68 -11.51 21.95
N ASN A 428 2.26 -12.05 23.10
CA ASN A 428 2.53 -11.47 24.42
C ASN A 428 4.03 -11.46 24.77
N TRP A 429 4.80 -12.46 24.36
CA TRP A 429 6.27 -12.44 24.49
C TRP A 429 6.92 -11.44 23.53
N TYR A 430 6.49 -11.40 22.26
CA TYR A 430 7.06 -10.54 21.22
C TYR A 430 6.93 -9.05 21.58
N LYS A 431 5.74 -8.62 22.04
CA LYS A 431 5.51 -7.22 22.46
C LYS A 431 6.41 -6.80 23.63
N GLN A 432 6.70 -7.71 24.57
CA GLN A 432 7.63 -7.43 25.68
C GLN A 432 9.05 -7.15 25.17
N GLN A 433 9.50 -7.83 24.11
CA GLN A 433 10.82 -7.58 23.54
C GLN A 433 10.89 -6.20 22.86
N LEU A 434 9.82 -5.84 22.13
CA LEU A 434 9.73 -4.55 21.43
C LEU A 434 9.53 -3.34 22.36
N ARG A 435 9.08 -3.52 23.60
CA ARG A 435 8.72 -2.43 24.54
C ARG A 435 9.80 -1.36 24.65
N HIS A 436 11.06 -1.78 24.78
CA HIS A 436 12.20 -0.88 24.99
C HIS A 436 12.47 0.06 23.79
N TYR A 437 12.12 -0.35 22.56
CA TYR A 437 12.19 0.51 21.37
C TYR A 437 11.15 1.64 21.42
N LEU A 438 9.95 1.34 21.92
CA LEU A 438 8.85 2.30 22.04
C LEU A 438 9.09 3.32 23.17
N ASP A 439 9.79 2.90 24.23
CA ASP A 439 10.32 3.76 25.30
C ASP A 439 11.54 4.58 24.85
N ALA A 440 12.28 4.13 23.82
CA ALA A 440 13.32 4.92 23.16
C ALA A 440 12.78 5.95 22.16
N GLY A 441 11.51 5.83 21.76
CA GLY A 441 10.84 6.80 20.90
C GLY A 441 10.70 6.38 19.43
N ILE A 442 10.84 5.10 19.10
CA ILE A 442 10.39 4.58 17.81
C ILE A 442 8.90 4.89 17.64
N ALA A 443 8.53 5.46 16.50
CA ALA A 443 7.20 6.03 16.25
C ALA A 443 6.23 5.05 15.57
N TYR A 444 6.73 4.21 14.66
CA TYR A 444 5.97 3.20 13.94
C TYR A 444 6.89 2.09 13.40
N TRP A 445 6.29 1.02 12.89
CA TRP A 445 7.01 -0.19 12.44
C TRP A 445 7.00 -0.33 10.92
N TRP A 446 8.05 -0.94 10.37
CA TRP A 446 8.09 -1.41 8.99
C TRP A 446 8.23 -2.94 9.00
N ASN A 447 7.16 -3.63 8.66
CA ASN A 447 7.05 -5.08 8.78
C ASN A 447 7.27 -5.74 7.42
N ASP A 448 8.19 -6.69 7.39
CA ASP A 448 8.78 -7.23 6.18
C ASP A 448 8.99 -8.75 6.27
N GLU A 449 8.97 -9.45 5.15
CA GLU A 449 9.16 -10.92 5.04
C GLU A 449 8.08 -11.82 5.69
N GLY A 450 6.92 -11.29 6.09
CA GLY A 450 5.79 -12.07 6.63
C GLY A 450 4.95 -12.85 5.61
N GLU A 451 5.46 -13.14 4.41
CA GLU A 451 4.76 -13.92 3.37
C GLU A 451 4.92 -15.43 3.60
N ASN A 452 4.72 -15.86 4.85
CA ASN A 452 4.91 -17.23 5.33
C ASN A 452 3.60 -17.88 5.84
N SER A 453 2.57 -17.08 6.12
CA SER A 453 1.18 -17.48 6.31
C SER A 453 0.29 -16.29 5.93
N TYR A 454 -0.94 -16.55 5.48
CA TYR A 454 -1.84 -15.49 5.02
C TYR A 454 -2.09 -14.44 6.12
N TYR A 455 -2.30 -14.87 7.36
CA TYR A 455 -2.68 -13.99 8.47
C TYR A 455 -1.50 -13.37 9.24
N THR A 456 -0.23 -13.76 8.99
CA THR A 456 0.95 -13.32 9.77
C THR A 456 0.96 -11.82 10.02
N TYR A 457 0.76 -11.01 8.97
CA TYR A 457 0.78 -9.55 9.10
C TYR A 457 -0.36 -9.01 9.98
N HIS A 458 -1.57 -9.59 9.94
CA HIS A 458 -2.69 -9.12 10.77
C HIS A 458 -2.42 -9.38 12.25
N GLU A 459 -1.90 -10.57 12.57
CA GLU A 459 -1.64 -11.03 13.93
C GLU A 459 -0.41 -10.32 14.53
N TRP A 460 0.62 -10.09 13.73
CA TRP A 460 1.82 -9.33 14.08
C TRP A 460 1.52 -7.85 14.33
N ASN A 461 0.75 -7.20 13.44
CA ASN A 461 0.31 -5.82 13.68
C ASN A 461 -0.60 -5.70 14.90
N THR A 462 -1.39 -6.73 15.22
CA THR A 462 -2.15 -6.78 16.48
C THR A 462 -1.20 -6.73 17.69
N ALA A 463 -0.15 -7.56 17.73
CA ALA A 463 0.83 -7.53 18.83
C ALA A 463 1.52 -6.16 19.01
N GLU A 464 1.84 -5.48 17.91
CA GLU A 464 2.48 -4.16 17.91
C GLU A 464 1.52 -3.00 18.23
N LYS A 465 0.25 -3.11 17.81
CA LYS A 465 -0.82 -2.18 18.15
C LYS A 465 -1.23 -2.30 19.61
N ASP A 466 -1.22 -3.51 20.17
CA ASP A 466 -1.53 -3.75 21.57
C ASP A 466 -0.38 -3.28 22.48
N LEU A 467 0.88 -3.43 22.06
CA LEU A 467 2.01 -2.77 22.70
C LEU A 467 1.88 -1.25 22.76
N LEU A 468 1.45 -0.63 21.66
CA LEU A 468 1.26 0.82 21.61
C LEU A 468 0.15 1.26 22.57
N GLU A 469 -0.98 0.55 22.58
CA GLU A 469 -2.10 0.81 23.49
C GLU A 469 -1.68 0.65 24.98
N GLU A 470 -0.93 -0.41 25.32
CA GLU A 470 -0.40 -0.65 26.67
C GLU A 470 0.63 0.40 27.13
N ALA A 471 1.38 0.99 26.20
CA ALA A 471 2.42 1.96 26.52
C ALA A 471 1.95 3.42 26.46
N LYS A 472 1.04 3.74 25.53
CA LYS A 472 0.59 5.08 25.17
C LYS A 472 -0.90 5.01 24.77
N PRO A 473 -1.82 4.77 25.74
CA PRO A 473 -3.23 4.56 25.46
C PRO A 473 -3.84 5.65 24.58
N GLY A 474 -4.63 5.23 23.60
CA GLY A 474 -5.27 6.10 22.64
C GLY A 474 -4.36 6.66 21.54
N GLN A 475 -3.04 6.42 21.51
CA GLN A 475 -2.20 6.86 20.37
C GLN A 475 -2.57 6.10 19.08
N ARG A 476 -2.49 6.76 17.92
CA ARG A 476 -2.74 6.12 16.62
C ARG A 476 -1.62 5.14 16.29
N PHE A 477 -1.99 3.88 16.06
CA PHE A 477 -1.11 2.91 15.42
C PHE A 477 -0.91 3.23 13.94
N PHE A 478 0.31 2.98 13.45
CA PHE A 478 0.68 3.00 12.05
C PHE A 478 1.78 1.99 11.79
N SER A 479 1.82 1.44 10.57
CA SER A 479 2.88 0.55 10.09
C SER A 479 2.90 0.49 8.57
N LEU A 480 4.00 -0.01 7.99
CA LEU A 480 4.10 -0.37 6.56
C LEU A 480 4.38 -1.86 6.40
N ASN A 481 3.63 -2.55 5.54
CA ASN A 481 3.60 -4.02 5.47
C ASN A 481 3.78 -4.54 4.04
N ARG A 482 4.53 -5.64 3.87
CA ARG A 482 4.82 -6.21 2.54
C ARG A 482 3.74 -7.13 1.99
N ALA A 483 2.76 -7.53 2.80
CA ALA A 483 1.59 -8.29 2.37
C ALA A 483 0.30 -7.67 2.94
N PHE A 484 -0.85 -8.05 2.39
CA PHE A 484 -2.16 -7.55 2.78
C PHE A 484 -3.23 -8.64 2.83
N THR A 485 -4.03 -8.63 3.90
CA THR A 485 -5.27 -9.39 3.99
C THR A 485 -6.48 -8.47 4.18
N PRO A 486 -7.67 -8.87 3.71
CA PRO A 486 -8.92 -8.21 4.06
C PRO A 486 -9.01 -7.94 5.57
N GLY A 487 -9.09 -6.67 5.95
CA GLY A 487 -9.18 -6.22 7.34
C GLY A 487 -7.86 -5.86 8.02
N LEU A 488 -6.68 -6.11 7.41
CA LEU A 488 -5.39 -5.59 7.94
C LEU A 488 -5.44 -4.07 8.15
N ALA A 489 -5.99 -3.33 7.19
CA ALA A 489 -6.05 -1.87 7.24
C ALA A 489 -6.90 -1.33 8.41
N ARG A 490 -7.81 -2.11 9.03
CA ARG A 490 -8.61 -1.69 10.21
C ARG A 490 -7.74 -1.36 11.42
N LEU A 491 -6.53 -1.91 11.48
CA LEU A 491 -5.58 -1.70 12.58
C LEU A 491 -4.86 -0.33 12.49
N GLY A 492 -4.85 0.31 11.32
CA GLY A 492 -3.96 1.45 11.01
C GLY A 492 -2.75 1.08 10.14
N ALA A 493 -2.66 -0.19 9.71
CA ALA A 493 -1.61 -0.70 8.85
C ALA A 493 -1.74 -0.22 7.39
N GLY A 494 -0.66 0.36 6.86
CA GLY A 494 -0.46 0.62 5.43
C GLY A 494 0.42 -0.45 4.78
N VAL A 495 0.58 -0.37 3.46
CA VAL A 495 1.34 -1.35 2.64
C VAL A 495 2.27 -0.65 1.66
N TRP A 496 3.23 -1.35 1.05
CA TRP A 496 4.03 -0.79 -0.07
C TRP A 496 4.10 -1.69 -1.30
N THR A 497 4.49 -1.10 -2.44
CA THR A 497 4.53 -1.75 -3.76
C THR A 497 5.36 -3.04 -3.84
N GLY A 498 6.25 -3.28 -2.88
CA GLY A 498 7.32 -4.26 -3.01
C GLY A 498 8.51 -3.72 -3.80
N ASP A 499 9.42 -4.63 -4.11
CA ASP A 499 10.81 -4.34 -4.47
C ASP A 499 10.92 -3.97 -5.97
N VAL A 500 10.43 -2.78 -6.31
CA VAL A 500 10.32 -2.28 -7.69
C VAL A 500 11.66 -1.89 -8.32
N GLN A 501 11.75 -1.92 -9.65
CA GLN A 501 12.94 -1.48 -10.39
C GLN A 501 12.94 0.04 -10.61
N ALA A 502 14.12 0.65 -10.57
CA ALA A 502 14.38 2.03 -10.99
C ALA A 502 14.19 2.20 -12.51
N SER A 503 12.93 2.16 -12.96
CA SER A 503 12.56 2.12 -14.38
C SER A 503 11.28 2.92 -14.67
N TRP A 504 11.18 3.44 -15.89
CA TRP A 504 9.96 4.07 -16.40
C TRP A 504 8.77 3.10 -16.45
N GLN A 505 9.03 1.82 -16.67
CA GLN A 505 8.01 0.78 -16.70
C GLN A 505 7.34 0.61 -15.33
N ASP A 506 8.12 0.57 -14.24
CA ASP A 506 7.56 0.41 -12.89
C ASP A 506 6.97 1.72 -12.35
N LEU A 507 7.51 2.89 -12.72
CA LEU A 507 6.83 4.17 -12.51
C LEU A 507 5.44 4.18 -13.19
N ALA A 508 5.34 3.75 -14.45
CA ALA A 508 4.07 3.69 -15.17
C ALA A 508 3.05 2.68 -14.57
N ARG A 509 3.54 1.59 -13.98
CA ARG A 509 2.71 0.60 -13.25
C ARG A 509 2.24 1.11 -11.89
N THR A 510 3.00 1.98 -11.23
CA THR A 510 2.80 2.32 -9.82
C THR A 510 1.41 2.91 -9.52
N PRO A 511 0.86 3.88 -10.28
CA PRO A 511 -0.51 4.34 -10.09
C PRO A 511 -1.54 3.21 -10.17
N GLY A 512 -1.41 2.33 -11.18
CA GLY A 512 -2.31 1.20 -11.39
C GLY A 512 -2.28 0.16 -10.26
N LEU A 513 -1.11 -0.08 -9.64
CA LEU A 513 -1.03 -0.85 -8.40
C LEU A 513 -1.84 -0.19 -7.28
N VAL A 514 -1.58 1.09 -6.99
CA VAL A 514 -2.25 1.81 -5.88
C VAL A 514 -3.77 1.87 -6.07
N LEU A 515 -4.26 2.10 -7.29
CA LEU A 515 -5.69 2.15 -7.60
C LEU A 515 -6.37 0.78 -7.39
N ASN A 516 -5.77 -0.30 -7.90
CA ASN A 516 -6.31 -1.64 -7.69
C ASN A 516 -6.28 -2.06 -6.21
N TRP A 517 -5.24 -1.69 -5.47
CA TRP A 517 -5.07 -2.06 -4.06
C TRP A 517 -6.00 -1.24 -3.15
N GLY A 518 -6.27 0.02 -3.48
CA GLY A 518 -7.30 0.83 -2.85
C GLY A 518 -8.69 0.21 -2.98
N LEU A 519 -9.07 -0.26 -4.19
CA LEU A 519 -10.29 -1.04 -4.40
C LEU A 519 -10.29 -2.37 -3.63
N ALA A 520 -9.12 -3.01 -3.50
CA ALA A 520 -8.93 -4.26 -2.76
C ALA A 520 -8.95 -4.11 -1.22
N GLY A 521 -9.17 -2.89 -0.71
CA GLY A 521 -9.30 -2.61 0.72
C GLY A 521 -8.00 -2.19 1.42
N ALA A 522 -6.93 -1.94 0.65
CA ALA A 522 -5.63 -1.46 1.12
C ALA A 522 -5.35 -0.02 0.66
N PRO A 523 -6.07 1.00 1.17
CA PRO A 523 -5.99 2.37 0.63
C PRO A 523 -4.83 3.22 1.13
N TYR A 524 -4.06 2.78 2.13
CA TYR A 524 -2.82 3.45 2.55
C TYR A 524 -1.62 2.75 1.93
N VAL A 525 -1.31 3.11 0.68
CA VAL A 525 -0.20 2.55 -0.09
C VAL A 525 0.95 3.54 -0.18
N ALA A 526 2.15 3.03 0.06
CA ALA A 526 3.42 3.65 -0.31
C ALA A 526 4.03 2.99 -1.56
N CYS A 527 4.93 3.67 -2.25
CA CYS A 527 5.85 3.04 -3.19
C CYS A 527 7.28 3.42 -2.84
N ASP A 528 8.24 2.73 -3.44
CA ASP A 528 9.65 3.09 -3.33
C ASP A 528 10.00 4.10 -4.43
N ILE A 529 9.88 5.38 -4.09
CA ILE A 529 10.10 6.50 -5.02
C ILE A 529 11.51 6.43 -5.60
N GLY A 530 11.59 6.37 -6.94
CA GLY A 530 12.84 6.16 -7.69
C GLY A 530 13.18 4.70 -7.99
N GLY A 531 12.42 3.74 -7.46
CA GLY A 531 12.72 2.30 -7.47
C GLY A 531 13.49 1.85 -6.22
N PHE A 532 13.45 0.56 -5.93
CA PHE A 532 14.33 -0.06 -4.93
C PHE A 532 15.63 -0.56 -5.58
N MET A 533 15.51 -1.35 -6.67
CA MET A 533 16.65 -1.92 -7.40
C MET A 533 17.13 -1.02 -8.55
N GLY A 534 18.44 -0.82 -8.66
CA GLY A 534 19.09 -0.04 -9.72
C GLY A 534 19.09 1.48 -9.52
N GLU A 535 19.84 2.20 -10.36
CA GLU A 535 20.00 3.66 -10.26
C GLU A 535 19.04 4.40 -11.21
N PRO A 536 18.14 5.28 -10.71
CA PRO A 536 17.27 6.09 -11.55
C PRO A 536 18.02 7.25 -12.21
N THR A 537 17.56 7.68 -13.37
CA THR A 537 18.01 8.95 -13.95
C THR A 537 17.46 10.13 -13.14
N PRO A 538 18.11 11.32 -13.17
CA PRO A 538 17.60 12.50 -12.46
C PRO A 538 16.17 12.89 -12.85
N GLU A 539 15.77 12.70 -14.10
CA GLU A 539 14.38 12.94 -14.51
C GLU A 539 13.43 11.84 -14.02
N LEU A 540 13.78 10.55 -14.14
CA LEU A 540 12.94 9.46 -13.63
C LEU A 540 12.65 9.64 -12.13
N LEU A 541 13.66 10.00 -11.34
CA LEU A 541 13.49 10.27 -9.91
C LEU A 541 12.55 11.47 -9.66
N VAL A 542 12.72 12.59 -10.39
CA VAL A 542 11.82 13.75 -10.29
C VAL A 542 10.37 13.38 -10.63
N ARG A 543 10.14 12.61 -11.70
CA ARG A 543 8.77 12.18 -12.07
C ARG A 543 8.17 11.26 -11.02
N TRP A 544 8.97 10.39 -10.41
CA TRP A 544 8.51 9.52 -9.31
C TRP A 544 8.16 10.31 -8.05
N TYR A 545 8.97 11.33 -7.67
CA TYR A 545 8.61 12.28 -6.61
C TYR A 545 7.29 13.00 -6.93
N GLN A 546 7.10 13.45 -8.17
CA GLN A 546 5.90 14.13 -8.64
C GLN A 546 4.63 13.28 -8.54
N VAL A 547 4.70 11.99 -8.88
CA VAL A 547 3.60 11.04 -8.67
C VAL A 547 3.39 10.80 -7.15
N GLY A 548 4.47 10.66 -6.38
CA GLY A 548 4.46 10.43 -4.94
C GLY A 548 3.72 11.49 -4.11
N VAL A 549 3.68 12.75 -4.57
CA VAL A 549 2.89 13.84 -3.94
C VAL A 549 1.43 13.46 -3.73
N PHE A 550 0.85 12.71 -4.68
CA PHE A 550 -0.58 12.39 -4.77
C PHE A 550 -0.91 10.98 -4.25
N MET A 551 0.07 10.25 -3.70
CA MET A 551 -0.14 8.95 -3.07
C MET A 551 -0.52 9.09 -1.59
N PRO A 552 -1.27 8.13 -0.99
CA PRO A 552 -1.59 8.12 0.42
C PRO A 552 -0.37 8.32 1.32
N THR A 553 0.71 7.56 1.07
CA THR A 553 1.94 7.61 1.86
C THR A 553 3.17 7.85 0.96
N MET A 554 3.92 8.93 1.23
CA MET A 554 5.06 9.33 0.40
C MET A 554 6.39 8.82 1.00
N ARG A 555 6.71 7.55 0.72
CA ARG A 555 8.01 6.91 1.07
C ARG A 555 9.02 7.07 -0.06
N ILE A 556 10.30 7.24 0.29
CA ILE A 556 11.43 6.96 -0.59
C ILE A 556 12.27 5.82 -0.02
N HIS A 557 12.87 5.00 -0.88
CA HIS A 557 13.71 3.87 -0.51
C HIS A 557 14.69 3.54 -1.66
N SER A 558 15.71 2.73 -1.39
CA SER A 558 16.73 2.28 -2.35
C SER A 558 17.51 1.10 -1.77
N GLU A 559 18.01 0.19 -2.61
CA GLU A 559 18.86 -0.93 -2.18
C GLU A 559 20.23 -0.48 -1.60
N LEU A 560 20.91 -1.39 -0.90
CA LEU A 560 22.19 -1.13 -0.22
C LEU A 560 23.30 -0.63 -1.16
N TRP A 561 23.33 -1.12 -2.41
CA TRP A 561 24.48 -0.99 -3.32
C TRP A 561 24.36 0.10 -4.39
N VAL A 562 23.29 0.90 -4.36
CA VAL A 562 23.06 2.02 -5.29
C VAL A 562 23.30 3.37 -4.61
N LYS A 563 23.43 4.43 -5.41
CA LYS A 563 23.30 5.80 -4.88
C LYS A 563 21.94 5.96 -4.17
N PRO A 564 21.88 6.33 -2.86
CA PRO A 564 20.62 6.57 -2.20
C PRO A 564 19.88 7.76 -2.81
N HIS A 565 18.56 7.70 -2.85
CA HIS A 565 17.71 8.59 -3.68
C HIS A 565 17.48 10.00 -3.08
N TRP A 566 18.48 10.53 -2.36
CA TRP A 566 18.44 11.85 -1.72
C TRP A 566 18.52 12.99 -2.76
N PRO A 567 17.65 14.02 -2.71
CA PRO A 567 17.53 15.01 -3.79
C PRO A 567 18.82 15.72 -4.20
N TRP A 568 19.71 16.02 -3.24
CA TRP A 568 20.96 16.73 -3.49
C TRP A 568 22.00 15.91 -4.27
N LEU A 569 21.84 14.60 -4.38
CA LEU A 569 22.77 13.70 -5.08
C LEU A 569 22.52 13.60 -6.61
N PHE A 570 21.48 14.27 -7.12
CA PHE A 570 21.03 14.20 -8.52
C PHE A 570 21.19 15.53 -9.30
N GLY A 571 21.84 16.53 -8.69
CA GLY A 571 22.14 17.83 -9.31
C GLY A 571 21.02 18.85 -9.20
N GLU A 572 21.38 20.14 -9.26
CA GLU A 572 20.51 21.27 -8.89
C GLU A 572 19.13 21.30 -9.60
N PRO A 573 18.99 21.08 -10.92
CA PRO A 573 17.67 21.13 -11.56
C PRO A 573 16.71 20.05 -11.05
N ALA A 574 17.22 18.84 -10.80
CA ALA A 574 16.44 17.73 -10.27
C ALA A 574 16.15 17.92 -8.78
N ALA A 575 17.15 18.36 -8.01
CA ALA A 575 17.00 18.73 -6.60
C ALA A 575 15.91 19.81 -6.40
N ASN A 576 15.88 20.82 -7.26
CA ASN A 576 14.87 21.88 -7.21
C ASN A 576 13.48 21.35 -7.53
N ALA A 577 13.31 20.57 -8.60
CA ALA A 577 12.00 19.98 -8.95
C ALA A 577 11.50 18.97 -7.89
N MET A 578 12.39 18.22 -7.23
CA MET A 578 12.04 17.38 -6.07
C MET A 578 11.64 18.21 -4.84
N ARG A 579 12.29 19.36 -4.59
CA ARG A 579 11.86 20.29 -3.53
C ARG A 579 10.47 20.85 -3.80
N ASP A 580 10.19 21.27 -5.03
CA ASP A 580 8.90 21.82 -5.43
C ASP A 580 7.78 20.78 -5.24
N ALA A 581 8.04 19.52 -5.58
CA ALA A 581 7.14 18.39 -5.33
C ALA A 581 6.90 18.18 -3.82
N LEU A 582 7.96 18.12 -3.00
CA LEU A 582 7.81 18.00 -1.55
C LEU A 582 7.07 19.19 -0.93
N GLN A 583 7.33 20.42 -1.38
CA GLN A 583 6.58 21.59 -0.90
C GLN A 583 5.10 21.50 -1.30
N LEU A 584 4.77 21.02 -2.50
CA LEU A 584 3.38 20.78 -2.89
C LEU A 584 2.71 19.71 -2.01
N ARG A 585 3.40 18.63 -1.66
CA ARG A 585 2.90 17.61 -0.71
C ARG A 585 2.51 18.23 0.63
N TYR A 586 3.36 19.06 1.21
CA TYR A 586 3.09 19.64 2.53
C TYR A 586 2.02 20.74 2.46
N ARG A 587 1.92 21.48 1.34
CA ARG A 587 0.78 22.37 1.08
C ARG A 587 -0.54 21.60 0.97
N LEU A 588 -0.55 20.38 0.41
CA LEU A 588 -1.76 19.55 0.27
C LEU A 588 -2.21 18.85 1.57
N LEU A 589 -1.44 18.90 2.67
CA LEU A 589 -1.78 18.20 3.92
C LEU A 589 -3.21 18.47 4.44
N PRO A 590 -3.73 19.71 4.49
CA PRO A 590 -5.11 19.95 4.95
C PRO A 590 -6.19 19.29 4.06
N TYR A 591 -5.90 19.15 2.76
CA TYR A 591 -6.76 18.47 1.80
C TYR A 591 -6.70 16.95 1.99
N HIS A 592 -5.50 16.37 1.87
CA HIS A 592 -5.24 14.94 1.95
C HIS A 592 -5.64 14.34 3.31
N TYR A 593 -5.41 15.06 4.40
CA TYR A 593 -5.86 14.64 5.73
C TYR A 593 -7.39 14.59 5.83
N SER A 594 -8.07 15.61 5.31
CA SER A 594 -9.54 15.64 5.24
C SER A 594 -10.11 14.52 4.33
N LEU A 595 -9.41 14.15 3.24
CA LEU A 595 -9.77 12.98 2.44
C LEU A 595 -9.62 11.66 3.22
N ALA A 596 -8.59 11.50 4.06
CA ALA A 596 -8.45 10.33 4.91
C ALA A 596 -9.55 10.25 6.00
N HIS A 597 -9.96 11.39 6.58
CA HIS A 597 -11.16 11.42 7.42
C HIS A 597 -12.44 11.09 6.65
N SER A 598 -12.55 11.49 5.37
CA SER A 598 -13.67 11.11 4.49
C SER A 598 -13.69 9.59 4.22
N LEU A 599 -12.53 8.98 3.98
CA LEU A 599 -12.36 7.54 3.85
C LEU A 599 -12.81 6.78 5.11
N TYR A 600 -12.34 7.18 6.29
CA TYR A 600 -12.78 6.55 7.55
C TYR A 600 -14.29 6.74 7.80
N SER A 601 -14.81 7.96 7.63
CA SER A 601 -16.20 8.29 7.97
C SER A 601 -17.25 7.83 6.94
N SER A 602 -16.87 7.62 5.68
CA SER A 602 -17.81 7.29 4.59
C SER A 602 -17.43 6.10 3.70
N GLY A 603 -16.21 5.55 3.82
CA GLY A 603 -15.69 4.52 2.91
C GLY A 603 -15.31 5.03 1.52
N LEU A 604 -15.29 6.35 1.29
CA LEU A 604 -14.89 6.95 0.02
C LEU A 604 -13.36 6.98 -0.10
N LEU A 605 -12.81 6.24 -1.07
CA LEU A 605 -11.37 6.29 -1.38
C LEU A 605 -10.91 7.71 -1.73
N TRP A 606 -9.69 8.05 -1.27
CA TRP A 606 -8.96 9.26 -1.64
C TRP A 606 -8.55 9.20 -3.12
N MET A 607 -7.63 8.29 -3.49
CA MET A 607 -7.33 8.00 -4.88
C MET A 607 -8.45 7.13 -5.47
N ARG A 608 -9.10 7.62 -6.53
CA ARG A 608 -10.20 6.93 -7.20
C ARG A 608 -9.86 6.75 -8.69
N PRO A 609 -9.94 5.52 -9.25
CA PRO A 609 -9.76 5.34 -10.69
C PRO A 609 -10.91 6.05 -11.43
N LEU A 610 -10.66 6.54 -12.63
CA LEU A 610 -11.69 7.29 -13.38
C LEU A 610 -12.94 6.42 -13.66
N ALA A 611 -12.79 5.10 -13.83
CA ALA A 611 -13.90 4.14 -13.91
C ALA A 611 -14.87 4.16 -12.69
N ALA A 612 -14.39 4.53 -11.50
CA ALA A 612 -15.24 4.64 -10.30
C ALA A 612 -16.02 5.96 -10.23
N VAL A 613 -15.69 6.94 -11.10
CA VAL A 613 -16.24 8.31 -11.08
C VAL A 613 -17.02 8.62 -12.37
N PHE A 614 -16.68 7.95 -13.47
CA PHE A 614 -17.32 8.05 -14.79
C PHE A 614 -17.62 6.63 -15.35
N PRO A 615 -18.46 5.82 -14.68
CA PRO A 615 -18.63 4.40 -15.00
C PRO A 615 -19.22 4.12 -16.39
N GLU A 616 -19.95 5.09 -16.96
CA GLU A 616 -20.55 5.00 -18.30
C GLU A 616 -19.56 5.30 -19.44
N ASP A 617 -18.34 5.76 -19.15
CA ASP A 617 -17.33 6.06 -20.16
C ASP A 617 -16.39 4.84 -20.38
N PRO A 618 -16.50 4.15 -21.52
CA PRO A 618 -15.69 2.95 -21.77
C PRO A 618 -14.18 3.23 -21.92
N LYS A 619 -13.77 4.50 -22.11
CA LYS A 619 -12.33 4.85 -22.19
C LYS A 619 -11.64 4.78 -20.84
N VAL A 620 -12.37 5.03 -19.74
CA VAL A 620 -11.77 5.02 -18.39
C VAL A 620 -11.72 3.64 -17.75
N ALA A 621 -12.39 2.64 -18.32
CA ALA A 621 -12.61 1.31 -17.72
C ALA A 621 -11.31 0.59 -17.30
N ASN A 622 -10.19 0.82 -17.98
CA ASN A 622 -8.84 0.34 -17.61
C ASN A 622 -7.81 1.47 -17.53
N LEU A 623 -8.25 2.73 -17.45
CA LEU A 623 -7.34 3.87 -17.43
C LEU A 623 -6.68 4.00 -16.06
N THR A 624 -5.41 3.60 -16.01
CA THR A 624 -4.58 3.54 -14.79
C THR A 624 -3.52 4.64 -14.74
N SER A 625 -3.18 5.26 -15.88
CA SER A 625 -2.24 6.38 -15.98
C SER A 625 -2.80 7.71 -15.48
N GLU A 626 -4.13 7.82 -15.30
CA GLU A 626 -4.83 9.01 -14.84
C GLU A 626 -5.89 8.64 -13.79
N TRP A 627 -6.04 9.46 -12.75
CA TRP A 627 -6.95 9.18 -11.63
C TRP A 627 -7.41 10.46 -10.93
N MET A 628 -8.40 10.32 -10.04
CA MET A 628 -8.86 11.39 -9.17
C MET A 628 -8.17 11.31 -7.79
N ASP A 629 -7.32 12.28 -7.45
CA ASP A 629 -6.97 12.66 -6.07
C ASP A 629 -8.08 13.57 -5.53
N GLY A 630 -9.07 13.01 -4.85
CA GLY A 630 -10.26 13.78 -4.48
C GLY A 630 -10.91 14.38 -5.74
N GLU A 631 -11.03 15.70 -5.83
CA GLU A 631 -11.57 16.39 -7.01
C GLU A 631 -10.48 16.90 -7.98
N ILE A 632 -9.20 16.54 -7.77
CA ILE A 632 -8.07 16.77 -8.68
C ILE A 632 -7.90 15.54 -9.58
N LEU A 633 -8.09 15.68 -10.89
CA LEU A 633 -7.67 14.68 -11.89
C LEU A 633 -6.16 14.86 -12.15
N LEU A 634 -5.36 13.82 -11.95
CA LEU A 634 -3.92 13.83 -12.24
C LEU A 634 -3.60 13.14 -13.57
N SER A 635 -2.75 13.79 -14.37
CA SER A 635 -2.23 13.29 -15.65
C SER A 635 -0.69 13.36 -15.66
N PRO A 636 0.01 12.55 -14.83
CA PRO A 636 1.45 12.65 -14.64
C PRO A 636 2.28 12.16 -15.84
N VAL A 637 3.56 12.53 -15.86
CA VAL A 637 4.55 12.00 -16.81
C VAL A 637 5.03 10.63 -16.34
N LEU A 638 4.73 9.59 -17.13
CA LEU A 638 5.05 8.19 -16.82
C LEU A 638 6.01 7.55 -17.86
N ASN A 639 6.69 8.34 -18.70
CA ASN A 639 7.57 7.84 -19.75
C ASN A 639 8.78 8.75 -20.03
N GLU A 640 9.83 8.15 -20.62
CA GLU A 640 11.11 8.77 -20.95
C GLU A 640 11.03 9.87 -22.01
N ALA A 641 9.95 9.92 -22.81
CA ALA A 641 9.75 11.01 -23.77
C ALA A 641 9.29 12.32 -23.10
N ALA A 642 9.04 12.32 -21.78
CA ALA A 642 8.50 13.43 -21.02
C ALA A 642 7.17 14.00 -21.57
N GLN A 643 6.36 13.10 -22.14
CA GLN A 643 5.05 13.39 -22.73
C GLN A 643 3.93 12.74 -21.93
N VAL A 644 2.72 13.30 -22.04
CA VAL A 644 1.48 12.70 -21.53
C VAL A 644 0.41 12.78 -22.61
N GLU A 645 -0.39 11.71 -22.73
CA GLU A 645 -1.68 11.74 -23.41
C GLU A 645 -2.74 12.02 -22.35
N ILE A 646 -3.25 13.24 -22.31
CA ILE A 646 -4.23 13.68 -21.30
C ILE A 646 -5.62 13.28 -21.77
N TYR A 647 -6.37 12.55 -20.95
CA TYR A 647 -7.81 12.35 -21.14
C TYR A 647 -8.62 12.98 -20.01
N LEU A 648 -9.49 13.92 -20.38
CA LEU A 648 -10.46 14.52 -19.46
C LEU A 648 -11.85 14.02 -19.84
N PRO A 649 -12.52 13.21 -19.00
CA PRO A 649 -13.90 12.77 -19.22
C PRO A 649 -14.91 13.93 -19.27
N GLU A 650 -16.17 13.63 -19.59
CA GLU A 650 -17.24 14.63 -19.71
C GLU A 650 -17.33 15.57 -18.48
N GLY A 651 -17.47 16.87 -18.77
CA GLY A 651 -17.47 17.95 -17.78
C GLY A 651 -16.63 19.14 -18.22
N TYR A 652 -16.35 20.04 -17.27
CA TYR A 652 -15.49 21.19 -17.48
C TYR A 652 -14.34 21.20 -16.47
N TRP A 653 -13.14 21.45 -16.96
CA TRP A 653 -11.90 21.23 -16.23
C TRP A 653 -11.00 22.46 -16.28
N HIS A 654 -10.56 22.94 -15.12
CA HIS A 654 -9.55 24.00 -15.01
C HIS A 654 -8.20 23.36 -14.63
N PRO A 655 -7.06 23.80 -15.19
CA PRO A 655 -5.74 23.39 -14.71
C PRO A 655 -5.55 23.68 -13.22
N PHE A 656 -5.05 22.71 -12.46
CA PHE A 656 -4.81 22.83 -11.03
C PHE A 656 -3.60 23.72 -10.73
N ASN A 657 -3.72 24.55 -9.69
CA ASN A 657 -2.69 25.41 -9.10
C ASN A 657 -2.00 26.39 -10.09
N GLN A 658 -2.63 26.67 -11.23
CA GLN A 658 -2.10 27.55 -12.28
C GLN A 658 -3.24 28.21 -13.09
N PRO A 659 -3.05 29.42 -13.64
CA PRO A 659 -3.99 29.97 -14.62
C PRO A 659 -3.99 29.13 -15.90
N GLY A 660 -5.16 28.97 -16.51
CA GLY A 660 -5.28 28.32 -17.82
C GLY A 660 -6.67 28.45 -18.42
N GLU A 661 -6.81 27.98 -19.66
CA GLU A 661 -8.11 27.83 -20.32
C GLU A 661 -8.93 26.71 -19.65
N ILE A 662 -10.25 26.88 -19.60
CA ILE A 662 -11.17 25.83 -19.12
C ILE A 662 -11.42 24.88 -20.29
N LEU A 663 -11.03 23.61 -20.11
CA LEU A 663 -11.18 22.56 -21.11
C LEU A 663 -12.54 21.88 -20.95
N SER A 664 -13.24 21.68 -22.07
CA SER A 664 -14.49 20.91 -22.12
C SER A 664 -14.17 19.45 -22.44
N GLY A 665 -14.59 18.53 -21.58
CA GLY A 665 -14.56 17.10 -21.84
C GLY A 665 -15.68 16.67 -22.81
N PRO A 666 -15.59 15.48 -23.44
CA PRO A 666 -14.42 14.59 -23.44
C PRO A 666 -13.26 15.19 -24.27
N HIS A 667 -12.09 15.34 -23.64
CA HIS A 667 -10.93 16.04 -24.20
C HIS A 667 -9.70 15.13 -24.29
N HIS A 668 -9.00 15.14 -25.42
CA HIS A 668 -7.75 14.41 -25.63
C HIS A 668 -6.64 15.37 -26.06
N ALA A 669 -5.48 15.33 -25.40
CA ALA A 669 -4.33 16.15 -25.78
C ALA A 669 -2.97 15.50 -25.45
N ALA A 670 -2.16 15.27 -26.48
CA ALA A 670 -0.73 14.98 -26.35
C ALA A 670 0.03 16.24 -25.90
N LYS A 671 0.77 16.18 -24.80
CA LYS A 671 1.52 17.33 -24.26
C LYS A 671 2.93 16.96 -23.81
N GLN A 672 3.92 17.72 -24.28
CA GLN A 672 5.28 17.73 -23.72
C GLN A 672 5.30 18.51 -22.40
N VAL A 673 5.89 17.94 -21.35
CA VAL A 673 5.80 18.48 -19.98
C VAL A 673 7.18 18.86 -19.43
N PRO A 674 7.40 20.14 -19.04
CA PRO A 674 8.63 20.55 -18.36
C PRO A 674 8.95 19.75 -17.09
N LEU A 675 10.23 19.66 -16.72
CA LEU A 675 10.69 18.86 -15.58
C LEU A 675 10.05 19.26 -14.25
N ASN A 676 9.66 20.53 -14.09
CA ASN A 676 9.04 21.07 -12.88
C ASN A 676 7.50 21.20 -12.95
N GLN A 677 6.84 20.53 -13.90
CA GLN A 677 5.37 20.55 -14.03
C GLN A 677 4.78 19.14 -13.89
N VAL A 678 3.65 19.07 -13.18
CA VAL A 678 2.75 17.91 -13.16
C VAL A 678 1.42 18.37 -13.76
N PRO A 679 0.97 17.78 -14.89
CA PRO A 679 -0.35 18.08 -15.45
C PRO A 679 -1.43 17.54 -14.50
N ALA A 680 -2.30 18.45 -14.09
CA ALA A 680 -3.31 18.22 -13.08
C ALA A 680 -4.48 19.17 -13.36
N PHE A 681 -5.71 18.71 -13.15
CA PHE A 681 -6.94 19.41 -13.48
C PHE A 681 -7.96 19.27 -12.36
N VAL A 682 -8.89 20.19 -12.27
CA VAL A 682 -9.96 20.19 -11.26
C VAL A 682 -11.28 20.56 -11.92
N ARG A 683 -12.38 19.99 -11.42
CA ARG A 683 -13.72 20.34 -11.85
C ARG A 683 -14.05 21.80 -11.48
N LEU A 684 -14.91 22.45 -12.26
CA LEU A 684 -15.46 23.75 -11.86
C LEU A 684 -16.26 23.59 -10.55
N GLY A 685 -16.18 24.59 -9.68
CA GLY A 685 -16.72 24.55 -8.31
C GLY A 685 -15.80 23.88 -7.29
N ALA A 686 -14.67 23.29 -7.68
CA ALA A 686 -13.74 22.70 -6.72
C ALA A 686 -13.21 23.73 -5.71
N VAL A 687 -13.19 23.32 -4.44
CA VAL A 687 -12.67 24.10 -3.30
C VAL A 687 -11.57 23.27 -2.64
N ILE A 688 -10.32 23.73 -2.70
CA ILE A 688 -9.13 22.98 -2.27
C ILE A 688 -8.37 23.79 -1.19
N PRO A 689 -8.48 23.42 0.11
CA PRO A 689 -7.67 24.03 1.17
C PRO A 689 -6.21 23.54 1.13
N LEU A 690 -5.27 24.49 1.11
CA LEU A 690 -3.83 24.28 1.15
C LEU A 690 -3.21 25.00 2.34
N ALA A 691 -2.23 24.36 2.97
CA ALA A 691 -1.32 25.01 3.91
C ALA A 691 -0.30 25.90 3.17
N PRO A 692 0.40 26.79 3.88
CA PRO A 692 1.73 27.28 3.49
C PRO A 692 2.74 26.13 3.34
N ALA A 693 3.84 26.37 2.62
CA ALA A 693 4.94 25.42 2.58
C ALA A 693 5.71 25.42 3.92
N VAL A 694 5.87 24.25 4.52
CA VAL A 694 6.55 24.02 5.80
C VAL A 694 7.67 22.97 5.66
N GLN A 695 8.34 22.53 6.73
CA GLN A 695 9.45 21.56 6.70
C GLN A 695 9.18 20.26 7.47
N SER A 696 8.21 20.26 8.39
CA SER A 696 7.59 19.10 9.03
C SER A 696 6.08 19.34 9.17
N THR A 697 5.30 18.26 9.31
CA THR A 697 3.90 18.33 9.78
C THR A 697 3.74 19.03 11.14
N ASP A 698 4.77 19.01 12.00
CA ASP A 698 4.78 19.70 13.29
C ASP A 698 4.72 21.24 13.16
N ASP A 699 5.16 21.80 12.03
CA ASP A 699 5.15 23.25 11.76
C ASP A 699 3.74 23.80 11.46
N LEU A 700 2.76 22.91 11.17
CA LEU A 700 1.40 23.31 10.81
C LEU A 700 0.69 24.03 11.98
N PRO A 701 -0.01 25.15 11.74
CA PRO A 701 -0.53 25.61 10.44
C PRO A 701 0.47 26.37 9.54
N GLY A 702 1.66 26.74 10.00
CA GLY A 702 2.67 27.48 9.23
C GLY A 702 2.29 28.92 8.80
N GLY A 703 1.04 29.34 8.96
CA GLY A 703 0.51 30.62 8.49
C GLY A 703 -1.00 30.55 8.18
N PRO A 704 -1.53 31.44 7.31
CA PRO A 704 -2.93 31.40 6.91
C PRO A 704 -3.21 30.26 5.92
N LEU A 705 -4.39 29.66 6.02
CA LEU A 705 -4.89 28.70 5.05
C LEU A 705 -5.13 29.40 3.69
N GLU A 706 -4.66 28.82 2.60
CA GLU A 706 -5.09 29.17 1.26
C GLU A 706 -6.28 28.28 0.88
N VAL A 707 -7.45 28.86 0.58
CA VAL A 707 -8.55 28.13 -0.04
C VAL A 707 -8.55 28.45 -1.53
N GLN A 708 -8.10 27.50 -2.36
CA GLN A 708 -8.18 27.63 -3.80
C GLN A 708 -9.59 27.30 -4.28
N VAL A 709 -10.13 28.14 -5.17
CA VAL A 709 -11.49 28.04 -5.69
C VAL A 709 -11.44 28.13 -7.21
N TYR A 710 -12.10 27.18 -7.89
CA TYR A 710 -12.08 27.08 -9.35
C TYR A 710 -13.45 27.47 -9.92
N ALA A 711 -13.52 28.65 -10.52
CA ALA A 711 -14.78 29.30 -10.87
C ALA A 711 -15.56 28.59 -11.99
N GLY A 712 -16.89 28.75 -11.98
CA GLY A 712 -17.82 28.36 -13.04
C GLY A 712 -18.93 27.39 -12.62
N ALA A 713 -18.87 26.88 -11.40
CA ALA A 713 -19.97 26.18 -10.73
C ALA A 713 -19.92 26.46 -9.21
N ASP A 714 -21.04 26.29 -8.51
CA ASP A 714 -21.08 26.28 -7.05
C ASP A 714 -20.38 25.01 -6.51
N GLY A 715 -19.88 25.06 -5.28
CA GLY A 715 -19.21 23.90 -4.68
C GLY A 715 -18.88 24.06 -3.20
N ASN A 716 -18.33 23.01 -2.58
CA ASN A 716 -18.00 23.01 -1.15
C ASN A 716 -16.86 22.05 -0.82
N PHE A 717 -16.23 22.25 0.33
CA PHE A 717 -15.30 21.31 0.94
C PHE A 717 -15.33 21.44 2.47
N THR A 718 -15.17 20.33 3.20
CA THR A 718 -15.04 20.37 4.67
C THR A 718 -13.62 20.02 5.07
N LEU A 719 -12.89 21.03 5.55
CA LEU A 719 -11.61 20.86 6.23
C LEU A 719 -11.87 20.19 7.59
N ILE A 720 -11.16 19.11 7.86
CA ILE A 720 -11.21 18.38 9.14
C ILE A 720 -9.85 18.53 9.83
N GLN A 721 -9.87 18.89 11.12
CA GLN A 721 -8.68 19.06 11.94
C GLN A 721 -8.88 18.38 13.30
N ASP A 722 -7.85 17.71 13.80
CA ASP A 722 -7.81 17.13 15.14
C ASP A 722 -6.40 17.28 15.75
N ASP A 723 -6.03 16.45 16.72
CA ASP A 723 -4.72 16.46 17.36
C ASP A 723 -3.56 15.89 16.52
N GLY A 724 -3.84 15.26 15.38
CA GLY A 724 -2.85 14.62 14.51
C GLY A 724 -2.23 13.32 15.04
N GLU A 725 -2.45 12.90 16.28
CA GLU A 725 -1.64 11.85 16.94
C GLU A 725 -2.47 10.83 17.75
N THR A 726 -3.66 11.17 18.26
CA THR A 726 -4.50 10.26 19.09
C THR A 726 -5.77 9.83 18.38
N THR A 727 -6.41 8.78 18.90
CA THR A 727 -7.66 8.22 18.40
C THR A 727 -8.91 8.95 18.91
N SER A 728 -8.78 10.04 19.68
CA SER A 728 -9.92 10.85 20.17
C SER A 728 -10.82 11.39 19.04
N TYR A 729 -10.30 11.52 17.82
CA TYR A 729 -11.11 11.84 16.64
C TYR A 729 -12.24 10.81 16.41
N LYS A 730 -12.06 9.54 16.79
CA LYS A 730 -13.07 8.48 16.66
C LYS A 730 -14.30 8.71 17.56
N SER A 731 -14.12 9.32 18.73
CA SER A 731 -15.21 9.75 19.63
C SER A 731 -15.80 11.12 19.25
N GLY A 732 -15.34 11.74 18.16
CA GLY A 732 -15.86 13.01 17.67
C GLY A 732 -15.04 14.26 18.02
N SER A 733 -13.89 14.12 18.69
CA SER A 733 -12.96 15.23 18.94
C SER A 733 -12.26 15.67 17.66
N MET A 734 -12.99 16.42 16.83
CA MET A 734 -12.56 17.01 15.57
C MET A 734 -13.17 18.40 15.41
N ARG A 735 -12.40 19.36 14.91
CA ARG A 735 -12.87 20.63 14.34
C ARG A 735 -13.20 20.40 12.87
N LYS A 736 -14.36 20.88 12.41
CA LYS A 736 -14.82 20.76 11.01
C LYS A 736 -15.20 22.12 10.46
N THR A 737 -14.45 22.64 9.49
CA THR A 737 -14.76 23.91 8.81
C THR A 737 -15.24 23.63 7.39
N THR A 738 -16.53 23.81 7.16
CA THR A 738 -17.15 23.65 5.84
C THR A 738 -17.11 24.98 5.09
N PHE A 739 -16.35 25.01 4.00
CA PHE A 739 -16.31 26.10 3.02
C PHE A 739 -17.34 25.86 1.92
N VAL A 740 -18.09 26.91 1.54
CA VAL A 740 -19.11 26.88 0.49
C VAL A 740 -18.88 28.04 -0.47
N TRP A 741 -18.67 27.72 -1.75
CA TRP A 741 -18.53 28.67 -2.85
C TRP A 741 -19.85 28.80 -3.61
N ILE A 742 -20.30 30.05 -3.79
CA ILE A 742 -21.42 30.41 -4.66
C ILE A 742 -20.88 31.25 -5.81
N ASP A 743 -20.83 30.67 -7.01
CA ASP A 743 -20.10 31.19 -8.15
C ASP A 743 -20.75 32.43 -8.76
N ILE A 744 -22.08 32.43 -8.89
CA ILE A 744 -22.80 33.60 -9.41
C ILE A 744 -22.66 34.83 -8.50
N ALA A 745 -22.47 34.61 -7.19
CA ALA A 745 -22.17 35.66 -6.22
C ALA A 745 -20.67 35.98 -6.13
N LYS A 746 -19.79 35.12 -6.65
CA LYS A 746 -18.33 35.13 -6.42
C LYS A 746 -17.97 35.21 -4.93
N ARG A 747 -18.72 34.49 -4.09
CA ARG A 747 -18.65 34.57 -2.62
C ARG A 747 -18.27 33.21 -2.03
N LEU A 748 -17.24 33.20 -1.21
CA LEU A 748 -16.85 32.05 -0.39
C LEU A 748 -17.31 32.31 1.05
N ALA A 749 -18.17 31.45 1.58
CA ALA A 749 -18.60 31.47 2.97
C ALA A 749 -18.08 30.23 3.71
N TRP A 750 -18.01 30.27 5.04
CA TRP A 750 -17.65 29.10 5.84
C TRP A 750 -18.32 29.09 7.22
N SER A 751 -18.45 27.89 7.78
CA SER A 751 -18.87 27.66 9.16
C SER A 751 -18.05 26.53 9.80
N THR A 752 -17.74 26.69 11.08
CA THR A 752 -16.92 25.78 11.87
C THR A 752 -17.76 25.12 12.97
N THR A 753 -17.68 23.80 13.04
CA THR A 753 -18.43 22.93 13.97
C THR A 753 -17.50 21.90 14.62
N GLY A 754 -18.01 21.14 15.58
CA GLY A 754 -17.22 20.17 16.35
C GLY A 754 -16.42 20.82 17.48
N ASP A 755 -15.33 20.17 17.90
CA ASP A 755 -14.54 20.60 19.05
C ASP A 755 -13.68 21.83 18.72
N LYS A 756 -13.92 22.92 19.46
CA LYS A 756 -13.20 24.19 19.32
C LYS A 756 -11.93 24.26 20.18
N GLN A 757 -11.73 23.36 21.14
CA GLN A 757 -10.52 23.35 21.98
C GLN A 757 -9.28 22.82 21.25
N ILE A 758 -9.47 22.15 20.12
CA ILE A 758 -8.40 21.66 19.24
C ILE A 758 -7.60 22.85 18.70
N LYS A 759 -6.33 22.89 19.11
CA LYS A 759 -5.33 23.91 18.75
C LYS A 759 -4.22 23.37 17.83
N ALA A 760 -3.98 22.06 17.85
CA ALA A 760 -3.03 21.42 16.94
C ALA A 760 -3.42 21.70 15.48
N HIS A 761 -2.45 22.11 14.68
CA HIS A 761 -2.59 22.40 13.24
C HIS A 761 -3.68 23.44 12.86
N HIS A 762 -4.34 24.08 13.82
CA HIS A 762 -5.57 24.87 13.62
C HIS A 762 -5.30 26.19 12.88
N PHE A 763 -5.93 26.37 11.72
CA PHE A 763 -5.80 27.59 10.92
C PHE A 763 -6.67 28.73 11.47
N THR A 764 -6.06 29.73 12.10
CA THR A 764 -6.78 30.89 12.64
C THR A 764 -7.10 31.97 11.60
N ALA A 765 -6.52 31.88 10.39
CA ALA A 765 -6.63 32.87 9.32
C ALA A 765 -6.70 32.18 7.94
N VAL A 766 -7.34 32.86 6.97
CA VAL A 766 -7.66 32.32 5.65
C VAL A 766 -7.48 33.36 4.54
N ARG A 767 -7.10 32.91 3.34
CA ARG A 767 -7.09 33.66 2.08
C ARG A 767 -7.77 32.84 0.99
N CYS A 768 -8.60 33.43 0.15
CA CYS A 768 -9.11 32.78 -1.06
C CYS A 768 -8.22 33.08 -2.27
N THR A 769 -7.84 32.05 -3.03
CA THR A 769 -7.27 32.17 -4.38
C THR A 769 -8.32 31.70 -5.38
N LEU A 770 -8.94 32.64 -6.11
CA LEU A 770 -9.92 32.35 -7.14
C LEU A 770 -9.25 32.22 -8.51
N PHE A 771 -9.34 31.03 -9.10
CA PHE A 771 -8.98 30.74 -10.48
C PHE A 771 -10.22 30.91 -11.37
N ALA A 772 -10.13 31.74 -12.40
CA ALA A 772 -11.25 32.02 -13.30
C ALA A 772 -10.74 32.28 -14.73
N GLY A 773 -10.78 31.23 -15.58
CA GLY A 773 -10.62 31.32 -17.03
C GLY A 773 -9.41 32.13 -17.50
N GLY A 774 -8.21 31.65 -17.19
CA GLY A 774 -6.94 32.33 -17.50
C GLY A 774 -6.55 33.46 -16.54
N SER A 775 -7.42 33.86 -15.60
CA SER A 775 -7.09 34.82 -14.54
C SER A 775 -7.01 34.16 -13.16
N VAL A 776 -6.14 34.70 -12.29
CA VAL A 776 -6.08 34.37 -10.86
C VAL A 776 -6.31 35.65 -10.07
N GLN A 777 -7.12 35.57 -9.03
CA GLN A 777 -7.35 36.66 -8.07
C GLN A 777 -7.11 36.14 -6.66
N GLN A 778 -6.51 36.94 -5.80
CA GLN A 778 -6.34 36.61 -4.39
C GLN A 778 -7.04 37.65 -3.52
N SER A 779 -7.75 37.18 -2.49
CA SER A 779 -8.26 38.05 -1.43
C SER A 779 -7.12 38.54 -0.53
N ASP A 780 -7.42 39.50 0.35
CA ASP A 780 -6.62 39.72 1.56
C ASP A 780 -6.69 38.52 2.51
N VAL A 781 -5.91 38.54 3.59
CA VAL A 781 -6.00 37.54 4.66
C VAL A 781 -7.05 37.99 5.68
N PHE A 782 -8.00 37.12 5.97
CA PHE A 782 -9.06 37.31 6.96
C PHE A 782 -8.83 36.38 8.15
N ALA A 783 -9.38 36.73 9.32
CA ALA A 783 -9.52 35.76 10.41
C ALA A 783 -10.53 34.68 10.00
N LEU A 784 -10.25 33.41 10.28
CA LEU A 784 -11.17 32.31 9.96
C LEU A 784 -12.33 32.29 10.97
N GLY A 785 -12.02 32.14 12.26
CA GLY A 785 -13.04 32.12 13.32
C GLY A 785 -14.07 30.98 13.17
N ASP A 786 -15.25 31.19 13.75
CA ASP A 786 -16.33 30.20 13.74
C ASP A 786 -17.24 30.29 12.51
N THR A 787 -17.44 31.49 11.97
CA THR A 787 -18.19 31.74 10.73
C THR A 787 -17.61 32.95 10.03
N GLY A 788 -17.71 32.98 8.71
CA GLY A 788 -17.33 34.15 7.94
C GLY A 788 -17.68 34.01 6.46
N GLU A 789 -17.48 35.11 5.74
CA GLU A 789 -17.56 35.13 4.29
C GLU A 789 -16.56 36.14 3.72
N LEU A 790 -16.13 35.89 2.49
CA LEU A 790 -15.38 36.83 1.68
C LEU A 790 -16.01 36.95 0.29
N GLN A 791 -16.06 38.18 -0.19
CA GLN A 791 -16.54 38.53 -1.51
C GLN A 791 -15.33 38.70 -2.42
N MET A 792 -15.17 37.82 -3.41
CA MET A 792 -14.11 38.01 -4.40
C MET A 792 -14.45 39.19 -5.32
N PRO A 793 -13.45 39.96 -5.80
CA PRO A 793 -13.71 41.12 -6.65
C PRO A 793 -14.42 40.72 -7.94
N SER A 794 -15.54 41.37 -8.22
CA SER A 794 -16.11 41.33 -9.56
C SER A 794 -15.18 42.07 -10.52
N GLN A 795 -14.80 41.44 -11.63
CA GLN A 795 -13.96 42.09 -12.63
C GLN A 795 -14.70 43.30 -13.21
N ARG A 796 -14.27 44.52 -12.83
CA ARG A 796 -14.68 45.74 -13.51
C ARG A 796 -14.34 45.58 -15.00
N HIS A 797 -15.33 45.77 -15.86
CA HIS A 797 -15.30 45.39 -17.28
C HIS A 797 -13.97 45.66 -18.00
N LEU A 798 -13.13 44.62 -18.11
CA LEU A 798 -12.19 44.51 -19.22
C LEU A 798 -13.03 44.45 -20.49
N ARG A 799 -12.77 45.37 -21.43
CA ARG A 799 -13.56 45.48 -22.67
C ARG A 799 -13.45 44.17 -23.46
N ALA A 800 -14.58 43.58 -23.79
CA ALA A 800 -14.66 42.23 -24.35
C ALA A 800 -13.93 42.11 -25.71
N SER A 801 -12.71 41.56 -25.68
CA SER A 801 -12.18 40.78 -26.79
C SER A 801 -13.04 39.52 -26.95
N LYS A 802 -13.48 39.25 -28.18
CA LYS A 802 -14.43 38.16 -28.48
C LYS A 802 -13.91 36.79 -28.02
N LEU A 803 -14.58 36.15 -27.05
CA LEU A 803 -14.99 34.73 -27.02
C LEU A 803 -15.64 34.39 -25.66
N LEU A 804 -16.47 33.34 -25.62
CA LEU A 804 -17.35 32.86 -24.53
C LEU A 804 -18.80 33.38 -24.53
N ARG A 805 -19.60 32.93 -25.50
CA ARG A 805 -21.05 32.74 -25.31
C ARG A 805 -21.31 31.37 -24.66
N VAL A 806 -21.03 31.25 -23.36
CA VAL A 806 -21.51 30.11 -22.57
C VAL A 806 -23.04 30.17 -22.55
N VAL A 807 -23.70 29.14 -23.08
CA VAL A 807 -25.16 29.04 -23.11
C VAL A 807 -25.66 28.75 -21.70
N HIS A 808 -25.88 29.82 -20.93
CA HIS A 808 -26.49 29.73 -19.61
C HIS A 808 -27.94 29.29 -19.76
N GLN A 809 -28.24 28.04 -19.39
CA GLN A 809 -29.58 27.70 -18.92
C GLN A 809 -29.81 28.45 -17.61
N LYS A 810 -30.45 29.62 -17.70
CA LYS A 810 -31.03 30.26 -16.51
C LYS A 810 -32.13 29.35 -15.99
N ALA A 811 -32.16 29.13 -14.67
CA ALA A 811 -33.30 28.52 -14.01
C ALA A 811 -34.58 29.27 -14.42
N MET A 812 -35.58 28.54 -14.92
CA MET A 812 -36.82 29.12 -15.42
C MET A 812 -37.62 29.72 -14.26
N MET A 813 -38.10 30.95 -14.42
CA MET A 813 -39.04 31.53 -13.46
C MET A 813 -40.47 31.09 -13.80
N SER A 814 -41.37 31.11 -12.81
CA SER A 814 -42.76 30.69 -13.00
C SER A 814 -43.44 31.48 -14.12
N GLY A 815 -44.00 30.77 -15.10
CA GLY A 815 -44.65 31.34 -16.28
C GLY A 815 -43.74 31.62 -17.49
N ASP A 816 -42.42 31.52 -17.33
CA ASP A 816 -41.47 31.46 -18.46
C ASP A 816 -41.76 30.21 -19.31
N TRP A 817 -41.49 30.28 -20.61
CA TRP A 817 -41.83 29.22 -21.56
C TRP A 817 -40.74 29.01 -22.60
N ILE A 818 -40.53 27.77 -23.02
CA ILE A 818 -39.64 27.43 -24.13
C ILE A 818 -40.40 27.58 -25.44
N CYS A 819 -39.83 28.28 -26.41
CA CYS A 819 -40.43 28.43 -27.74
C CYS A 819 -40.36 27.10 -28.52
N PRO A 820 -41.49 26.47 -28.90
CA PRO A 820 -41.48 25.16 -29.55
C PRO A 820 -40.85 25.17 -30.95
N ASN A 821 -40.71 26.34 -31.59
CA ASN A 821 -40.16 26.49 -32.94
C ASN A 821 -38.64 26.74 -32.99
N CYS A 822 -38.03 27.23 -31.90
CA CYS A 822 -36.58 27.57 -31.91
C CYS A 822 -35.84 27.26 -30.59
N ASN A 823 -36.52 26.61 -29.64
CA ASN A 823 -36.04 26.21 -28.32
C ASN A 823 -35.46 27.35 -27.45
N ASP A 824 -35.81 28.60 -27.76
CA ASP A 824 -35.37 29.78 -27.00
C ASP A 824 -36.21 29.95 -25.73
N LEU A 825 -35.57 30.26 -24.60
CA LEU A 825 -36.27 30.59 -23.35
C LEU A 825 -36.91 31.96 -23.47
N VAL A 826 -38.24 32.03 -23.39
CA VAL A 826 -39.03 33.25 -23.50
C VAL A 826 -39.61 33.61 -22.13
N PHE A 827 -39.34 34.83 -21.66
CA PHE A 827 -39.78 35.27 -20.34
C PHE A 827 -41.31 35.41 -20.26
N ALA A 828 -41.88 35.13 -19.08
CA ALA A 828 -43.32 34.98 -18.84
C ALA A 828 -44.20 36.07 -19.45
N ARG A 829 -43.74 37.33 -19.35
CA ARG A 829 -44.38 38.57 -19.81
C ARG A 829 -44.51 38.71 -21.34
N ASN A 830 -43.81 37.89 -22.12
CA ASN A 830 -43.85 37.95 -23.57
C ASN A 830 -44.87 36.95 -24.12
N SER A 831 -45.86 37.44 -24.88
CA SER A 831 -46.85 36.63 -25.60
C SER A 831 -46.36 36.05 -26.94
N GLN A 832 -45.13 36.38 -27.37
CA GLN A 832 -44.48 35.86 -28.56
C GLN A 832 -42.98 35.64 -28.32
N CYS A 833 -42.38 34.70 -29.06
CA CYS A 833 -40.96 34.43 -28.99
C CYS A 833 -40.16 35.55 -29.66
N ARG A 834 -39.47 36.34 -28.83
CA ARG A 834 -38.49 37.38 -29.17
C ARG A 834 -37.38 37.00 -30.17
N ARG A 835 -37.27 35.74 -30.59
CA ARG A 835 -36.27 35.22 -31.53
C ARG A 835 -36.84 34.75 -32.88
N CYS A 836 -38.11 34.36 -32.94
CA CYS A 836 -38.75 33.85 -34.18
C CYS A 836 -40.25 34.18 -34.32
N ASN A 837 -40.79 35.09 -33.49
CA ASN A 837 -42.20 35.53 -33.42
C ASN A 837 -43.29 34.47 -33.23
N THR A 838 -42.95 33.18 -33.08
CA THR A 838 -43.90 32.13 -32.68
C THR A 838 -44.66 32.53 -31.42
N ALA A 839 -45.98 32.43 -31.42
CA ALA A 839 -46.82 32.82 -30.29
C ALA A 839 -46.58 31.95 -29.04
N LYS A 840 -46.86 32.51 -27.86
CA LYS A 840 -46.93 31.76 -26.61
C LYS A 840 -48.08 30.75 -26.73
N PRO A 841 -47.83 29.43 -26.59
CA PRO A 841 -48.91 28.45 -26.65
C PRO A 841 -49.86 28.66 -25.46
N GLU A 842 -51.16 28.55 -25.71
CA GLU A 842 -52.21 28.75 -24.70
C GLU A 842 -52.24 27.62 -23.65
N GLN A 843 -51.67 26.47 -23.99
CA GLN A 843 -51.34 25.38 -23.07
C GLN A 843 -49.83 25.42 -22.78
N PRO A 844 -49.38 25.18 -21.52
CA PRO A 844 -47.96 25.05 -21.23
C PRO A 844 -47.38 23.87 -22.02
N PHE A 845 -46.26 24.09 -22.73
CA PHE A 845 -45.55 23.01 -23.42
C PHE A 845 -44.90 22.09 -22.38
N VAL A 846 -45.59 20.99 -22.06
CA VAL A 846 -45.05 19.88 -21.28
C VAL A 846 -44.22 19.01 -22.24
N PRO A 847 -42.88 18.96 -22.11
CA PRO A 847 -42.10 17.98 -22.86
C PRO A 847 -42.52 16.56 -22.44
N PRO A 848 -42.41 15.53 -23.30
CA PRO A 848 -42.92 14.19 -23.01
C PRO A 848 -42.14 13.50 -21.87
N GLY A 849 -42.56 13.74 -20.64
CA GLY A 849 -42.03 13.19 -19.39
C GLY A 849 -42.55 13.96 -18.17
N TYR A 850 -42.87 13.23 -17.09
CA TYR A 850 -43.44 13.72 -15.81
C TYR A 850 -44.88 14.28 -15.82
N PRO A 851 -45.88 13.48 -15.42
CA PRO A 851 -47.10 14.00 -14.82
C PRO A 851 -46.87 14.36 -13.33
N GLY A 852 -47.37 15.52 -12.88
CA GLY A 852 -47.31 15.94 -11.48
C GLY A 852 -48.61 15.64 -10.71
N PHE A 853 -48.50 15.47 -9.38
CA PHE A 853 -49.63 15.38 -8.46
C PHE A 853 -49.68 16.60 -7.51
N PRO A 854 -50.88 17.07 -7.11
CA PRO A 854 -51.03 18.13 -6.10
C PRO A 854 -50.84 17.59 -4.67
N GLY A 855 -50.48 18.45 -3.71
CA GLY A 855 -50.10 18.06 -2.35
C GLY A 855 -50.86 18.77 -1.22
N TYR A 856 -50.50 18.43 0.02
CA TYR A 856 -50.88 19.09 1.30
C TYR A 856 -49.84 18.70 2.40
N PRO A 857 -49.89 19.17 3.68
CA PRO A 857 -48.66 19.67 4.34
C PRO A 857 -48.31 19.03 5.71
N GLY A 858 -47.05 19.23 6.16
CA GLY A 858 -46.75 19.35 7.59
C GLY A 858 -45.46 18.68 8.11
N TYR A 859 -44.62 19.48 8.78
CA TYR A 859 -43.55 19.10 9.72
C TYR A 859 -42.32 18.30 9.16
N PRO A 860 -41.15 18.32 9.84
CA PRO A 860 -39.90 18.62 9.10
C PRO A 860 -38.70 17.68 9.36
N GLY A 861 -37.64 17.83 8.53
CA GLY A 861 -36.32 18.05 9.13
C GLY A 861 -35.14 17.11 8.82
N TYR A 862 -35.17 16.24 7.80
CA TYR A 862 -33.96 15.51 7.35
C TYR A 862 -33.91 15.33 5.82
N PRO A 863 -32.91 15.90 5.10
CA PRO A 863 -32.75 15.69 3.66
C PRO A 863 -31.81 14.51 3.36
N GLY A 864 -32.39 13.34 3.08
CA GLY A 864 -31.68 12.17 2.55
C GLY A 864 -31.86 12.00 1.04
N TYR A 865 -30.87 11.39 0.37
CA TYR A 865 -30.91 11.00 -1.03
C TYR A 865 -32.09 10.07 -1.37
N PHE A 866 -32.61 10.13 -2.60
CA PHE A 866 -33.47 9.09 -3.18
C PHE A 866 -33.11 8.77 -4.65
N PRO A 867 -33.07 7.48 -5.06
CA PRO A 867 -32.74 7.03 -6.41
C PRO A 867 -33.98 6.62 -7.24
N TRP A 868 -33.79 6.25 -8.52
CA TRP A 868 -34.83 5.62 -9.36
C TRP A 868 -34.25 4.63 -10.40
N TRP A 869 -35.03 3.60 -10.75
CA TRP A 869 -34.81 2.63 -11.85
C TRP A 869 -36.15 1.98 -12.23
N GLY A 870 -36.41 1.69 -13.52
CA GLY A 870 -37.57 0.87 -13.93
C GLY A 870 -37.98 0.92 -15.42
N TYR A 871 -37.85 -0.20 -16.12
CA TYR A 871 -38.51 -0.56 -17.42
C TYR A 871 -39.99 -0.98 -17.18
N PRO A 872 -40.90 -1.26 -18.17
CA PRO A 872 -40.74 -1.71 -19.59
C PRO A 872 -41.77 -0.99 -20.55
N PRO A 873 -42.40 -1.55 -21.64
CA PRO A 873 -42.22 -2.78 -22.45
C PRO A 873 -42.25 -2.59 -23.99
N LEU A 874 -42.35 -3.71 -24.74
CA LEU A 874 -42.40 -3.89 -26.21
C LEU A 874 -43.66 -3.31 -26.91
N LEU A 875 -43.56 -2.89 -28.19
CA LEU A 875 -44.52 -3.25 -29.29
C LEU A 875 -44.13 -2.79 -30.72
N ARG A 876 -44.77 -3.46 -31.71
CA ARG A 876 -44.52 -3.61 -33.17
C ARG A 876 -44.74 -2.38 -34.11
N ARG A 877 -44.27 -2.58 -35.38
CA ARG A 877 -44.55 -1.90 -36.68
C ARG A 877 -43.70 -0.64 -36.98
N GLY A 878 -43.21 -0.39 -38.21
CA GLY A 878 -43.05 -1.27 -39.40
C GLY A 878 -43.33 -0.60 -40.75
N SER A 879 -42.54 -0.95 -41.80
CA SER A 879 -42.67 -0.58 -43.25
C SER A 879 -42.61 0.92 -43.60
N SER A 880 -42.19 1.40 -44.77
CA SER A 880 -41.60 0.86 -46.03
C SER A 880 -40.80 2.02 -46.71
N SER A 881 -40.06 1.94 -47.83
CA SER A 881 -39.96 1.05 -49.01
C SER A 881 -38.54 1.17 -49.64
N SER A 882 -38.09 0.56 -50.75
CA SER A 882 -38.69 -0.26 -51.84
C SER A 882 -37.58 -0.97 -52.66
N SER A 883 -37.87 -2.12 -53.29
CA SER A 883 -37.21 -2.74 -54.49
C SER A 883 -35.71 -3.09 -54.43
N SER A 884 -35.19 -4.18 -55.04
CA SER A 884 -35.79 -5.25 -55.88
C SER A 884 -34.96 -6.57 -55.78
N ASP A 885 -35.40 -7.59 -56.52
CA ASP A 885 -34.84 -8.95 -56.67
C ASP A 885 -33.36 -8.99 -57.18
N SER A 886 -32.60 -10.11 -57.20
CA SER A 886 -32.95 -11.55 -57.16
C SER A 886 -31.82 -12.51 -56.70
N SER A 887 -32.20 -13.65 -56.10
CA SER A 887 -31.60 -15.01 -56.11
C SER A 887 -30.07 -15.29 -56.17
N ASP A 888 -29.63 -16.16 -55.25
CA ASP A 888 -28.56 -17.19 -55.34
C ASP A 888 -27.12 -16.87 -55.78
N SER A 889 -26.17 -17.05 -54.86
CA SER A 889 -25.25 -18.22 -54.89
C SER A 889 -24.41 -18.30 -53.59
N SER A 890 -23.78 -19.44 -53.33
CA SER A 890 -23.07 -19.74 -52.07
C SER A 890 -21.57 -20.01 -52.28
N SER A 891 -20.83 -20.09 -51.16
CA SER A 891 -19.40 -20.43 -51.02
C SER A 891 -18.35 -19.44 -51.53
N ASP A 892 -17.69 -18.72 -50.60
CA ASP A 892 -16.24 -18.42 -50.67
C ASP A 892 -15.59 -18.03 -49.31
N SER A 893 -16.08 -18.56 -48.18
CA SER A 893 -15.62 -18.16 -46.83
C SER A 893 -14.43 -18.95 -46.27
N SER A 894 -13.95 -19.99 -46.96
CA SER A 894 -12.95 -20.93 -46.42
C SER A 894 -11.49 -20.57 -46.75
N GLU A 895 -11.22 -19.90 -47.88
CA GLU A 895 -9.84 -19.55 -48.28
C GLU A 895 -9.23 -18.44 -47.41
N GLU A 896 -10.01 -17.42 -47.02
CA GLU A 896 -9.44 -16.26 -46.33
C GLU A 896 -8.93 -16.61 -44.92
N ASP A 897 -9.66 -17.46 -44.20
CA ASP A 897 -9.26 -17.91 -42.86
C ASP A 897 -8.12 -18.94 -42.92
N ALA A 898 -8.04 -19.76 -43.97
CA ALA A 898 -6.86 -20.58 -44.23
C ALA A 898 -5.60 -19.72 -44.46
N ARG A 899 -5.72 -18.62 -45.22
CA ARG A 899 -4.63 -17.66 -45.46
C ARG A 899 -4.22 -16.94 -44.16
N LYS A 900 -5.16 -16.53 -43.30
CA LYS A 900 -4.88 -15.95 -41.97
C LYS A 900 -4.17 -16.94 -41.04
N ALA A 901 -4.61 -18.20 -41.00
CA ALA A 901 -3.98 -19.26 -40.20
C ALA A 901 -2.54 -19.55 -40.66
N ALA A 902 -2.30 -19.57 -41.98
CA ALA A 902 -0.96 -19.73 -42.55
C ALA A 902 -0.02 -18.56 -42.16
N ALA A 903 -0.49 -17.31 -42.25
CA ALA A 903 0.27 -16.13 -41.85
C ALA A 903 0.63 -16.14 -40.35
N SER A 904 -0.26 -16.63 -39.48
CA SER A 904 0.00 -16.80 -38.05
C SER A 904 1.12 -17.83 -37.79
N LYS A 905 1.04 -19.01 -38.40
CA LYS A 905 2.08 -20.06 -38.29
C LYS A 905 3.44 -19.61 -38.83
N ALA A 906 3.47 -18.79 -39.89
CA ALA A 906 4.70 -18.21 -40.42
C ALA A 906 5.36 -17.23 -39.43
N ARG A 907 4.56 -16.38 -38.76
CA ARG A 907 5.05 -15.46 -37.72
C ARG A 907 5.59 -16.20 -36.48
N LEU A 908 4.96 -17.32 -36.10
CA LEU A 908 5.43 -18.14 -34.98
C LEU A 908 6.83 -18.72 -35.27
N LYS A 909 7.01 -19.37 -36.43
CA LYS A 909 8.30 -19.94 -36.84
C LYS A 909 9.41 -18.90 -37.00
N ALA A 910 9.08 -17.69 -37.44
CA ALA A 910 10.04 -16.58 -37.49
C ALA A 910 10.51 -16.17 -36.08
N ARG A 911 9.63 -16.19 -35.08
CA ARG A 911 9.94 -15.88 -33.69
C ARG A 911 10.78 -16.97 -33.02
N GLU A 912 10.40 -18.24 -33.21
CA GLU A 912 11.17 -19.41 -32.76
C GLU A 912 12.62 -19.36 -33.27
N LYS A 913 12.80 -19.11 -34.58
CA LYS A 913 14.13 -19.00 -35.19
C LYS A 913 14.97 -17.86 -34.61
N VAL A 914 14.36 -16.70 -34.33
CA VAL A 914 15.06 -15.57 -33.69
C VAL A 914 15.49 -15.92 -32.26
N GLU A 915 14.70 -16.69 -31.52
CA GLU A 915 15.06 -17.16 -30.18
C GLU A 915 16.15 -18.23 -30.21
N GLU A 916 16.14 -19.13 -31.21
CA GLU A 916 17.19 -20.13 -31.46
C GLU A 916 18.52 -19.46 -31.86
N GLU A 917 18.52 -18.49 -32.77
CA GLU A 917 19.71 -17.71 -33.13
C GLU A 917 20.23 -16.91 -31.93
N ARG A 918 19.34 -16.37 -31.08
CA ARG A 918 19.70 -15.67 -29.83
C ARG A 918 20.26 -16.62 -28.75
N ALA A 919 19.83 -17.88 -28.72
CA ALA A 919 20.42 -18.91 -27.87
C ALA A 919 21.82 -19.32 -28.38
N ARG A 920 21.96 -19.54 -29.69
CA ARG A 920 23.24 -19.86 -30.34
C ARG A 920 24.28 -18.75 -30.15
N ALA A 921 23.87 -17.49 -30.22
CA ALA A 921 24.72 -16.34 -29.91
C ALA A 921 25.16 -16.28 -28.43
N LYS A 922 24.30 -16.67 -27.48
CA LYS A 922 24.68 -16.79 -26.05
C LYS A 922 25.75 -17.86 -25.84
N GLU A 923 25.63 -19.03 -26.48
CA GLU A 923 26.60 -20.13 -26.28
C GLU A 923 27.93 -19.89 -27.01
N LEU A 924 27.91 -19.21 -28.17
CA LEU A 924 29.14 -18.69 -28.81
C LEU A 924 29.84 -17.64 -27.92
N SER A 925 29.09 -16.76 -27.25
CA SER A 925 29.67 -15.84 -26.26
C SER A 925 30.24 -16.57 -25.05
N ARG A 926 29.61 -17.67 -24.62
CA ARG A 926 30.07 -18.51 -23.50
C ARG A 926 31.41 -19.19 -23.82
N THR A 927 31.47 -19.91 -24.94
CA THR A 927 32.68 -20.61 -25.40
C THR A 927 33.82 -19.65 -25.73
N ALA A 928 33.53 -18.44 -26.24
CA ALA A 928 34.55 -17.39 -26.41
C ALA A 928 35.15 -16.91 -25.06
N LYS A 929 34.31 -16.71 -24.03
CA LYS A 929 34.79 -16.39 -22.68
C LYS A 929 35.57 -17.55 -22.06
N GLU A 930 35.15 -18.78 -22.29
CA GLU A 930 35.79 -19.99 -21.76
C GLU A 930 37.19 -20.21 -22.38
N LYS A 931 37.33 -20.02 -23.71
CA LYS A 931 38.65 -19.95 -24.38
C LYS A 931 39.52 -18.81 -23.86
N LYS A 932 38.95 -17.61 -23.66
CA LYS A 932 39.71 -16.46 -23.13
C LYS A 932 40.23 -16.70 -21.71
N ARG A 933 39.48 -17.45 -20.88
CA ARG A 933 39.89 -17.80 -19.51
C ARG A 933 41.02 -18.83 -19.48
N LYS A 934 40.96 -19.89 -20.28
CA LYS A 934 42.09 -20.85 -20.40
C LYS A 934 43.38 -20.12 -20.78
N LYS A 935 43.34 -19.24 -21.78
CA LYS A 935 44.51 -18.43 -22.21
C LYS A 935 45.03 -17.41 -21.16
N THR A 936 44.33 -17.18 -20.05
CA THR A 936 44.84 -16.42 -18.88
C THR A 936 45.22 -17.30 -17.70
N GLN A 937 45.00 -18.62 -17.78
CA GLN A 937 45.31 -19.60 -16.74
C GLN A 937 46.55 -20.41 -17.15
N ASP A 938 46.72 -20.69 -18.44
CA ASP A 938 47.95 -21.19 -19.07
C ASP A 938 49.14 -20.19 -19.01
N SER A 939 48.99 -19.05 -18.32
CA SER A 939 49.96 -17.95 -18.27
C SER A 939 50.38 -17.55 -16.85
N SER A 940 50.14 -18.39 -15.84
CA SER A 940 50.46 -18.11 -14.44
C SER A 940 51.04 -19.28 -13.63
N GLU A 941 51.22 -20.45 -14.24
CA GLU A 941 51.88 -21.61 -13.59
C GLU A 941 52.95 -22.17 -14.54
N GLY A 942 54.20 -22.21 -14.06
CA GLY A 942 55.41 -22.41 -14.89
C GLY A 942 56.16 -21.09 -15.12
N SER A 943 57.40 -20.90 -14.63
CA SER A 943 58.29 -21.84 -13.93
C SER A 943 59.19 -21.13 -12.89
N VAL A 944 59.58 -21.87 -11.84
CA VAL A 944 60.74 -21.56 -10.98
C VAL A 944 61.38 -22.88 -10.54
N ASN A 945 62.48 -23.28 -11.18
CA ASN A 945 63.67 -23.92 -10.60
C ASN A 945 64.68 -24.29 -11.71
N GLU A 946 65.93 -24.54 -11.30
CA GLU A 946 67.13 -24.85 -12.11
C GLU A 946 67.54 -23.67 -13.02
N GLN A 947 68.58 -22.87 -12.71
CA GLN A 947 70.01 -23.10 -12.41
C GLN A 947 70.93 -23.34 -13.62
N ASP A 948 71.85 -22.39 -13.77
CA ASP A 948 73.22 -22.48 -14.31
C ASP A 948 73.50 -22.68 -15.83
N GLU A 949 74.74 -22.31 -16.16
CA GLU A 949 75.54 -22.49 -17.40
C GLU A 949 75.32 -21.61 -18.65
N SER A 950 76.46 -21.16 -19.22
CA SER A 950 76.68 -20.43 -20.50
C SER A 950 75.89 -19.12 -20.71
N GLU A 951 76.47 -17.91 -20.68
CA GLU A 951 77.78 -17.41 -21.14
C GLU A 951 78.01 -17.49 -22.67
N GLU A 952 78.26 -16.33 -23.30
CA GLU A 952 78.92 -16.06 -24.60
C GLU A 952 78.46 -16.83 -25.90
N ARG A 953 78.33 -16.22 -27.09
CA ARG A 953 78.89 -14.94 -27.58
C ARG A 953 78.35 -14.43 -28.94
N SER A 954 78.55 -13.11 -29.16
CA SER A 954 79.13 -12.48 -30.38
C SER A 954 78.24 -12.18 -31.61
N LYS A 955 78.62 -11.34 -32.61
CA LYS A 955 79.89 -10.64 -32.97
C LYS A 955 79.61 -9.51 -34.01
N VAL A 956 80.24 -8.32 -34.11
CA VAL A 956 80.85 -7.33 -33.18
C VAL A 956 81.08 -5.96 -33.91
N LYS A 957 80.85 -4.81 -33.25
CA LYS A 957 81.35 -3.44 -33.65
C LYS A 957 81.67 -2.66 -32.35
N LYS A 958 82.94 -2.38 -32.00
CA LYS A 958 83.86 -1.32 -32.50
C LYS A 958 83.50 0.09 -32.01
N ARG A 959 84.43 0.92 -31.47
CA ARG A 959 85.82 0.72 -30.98
C ARG A 959 86.33 2.03 -30.33
N ALA A 960 87.31 1.94 -29.42
CA ALA A 960 88.24 3.02 -28.99
C ALA A 960 87.64 4.18 -28.16
N LYS A 961 88.42 4.92 -27.33
CA LYS A 961 89.71 4.67 -26.64
C LYS A 961 89.98 5.86 -25.70
N ASP A 962 90.33 5.59 -24.45
CA ASP A 962 90.83 6.62 -23.51
C ASP A 962 92.37 6.61 -23.43
N SER A 963 92.94 7.69 -22.91
CA SER A 963 94.26 7.72 -22.28
C SER A 963 94.43 9.01 -21.42
N ASP A 964 95.38 8.93 -20.48
CA ASP A 964 96.14 10.03 -19.87
C ASP A 964 95.60 10.73 -18.57
N ASP A 965 96.52 10.77 -17.59
CA ASP A 965 96.80 11.71 -16.48
C ASP A 965 95.95 11.82 -15.16
N ASP A 966 96.56 11.31 -14.08
CA ASP A 966 96.95 11.91 -12.77
C ASP A 966 95.96 12.58 -11.74
N ASP A 967 96.19 12.24 -10.46
CA ASP A 967 96.17 12.95 -9.14
C ASP A 967 95.29 14.22 -8.87
N GLU A 968 94.81 14.57 -7.65
CA GLU A 968 95.14 14.24 -6.24
C GLU A 968 93.86 14.04 -5.36
N ASP A 969 93.98 13.43 -4.16
CA ASP A 969 93.20 13.53 -2.88
C ASP A 969 91.63 13.64 -2.89
N ASP A 970 90.80 12.99 -2.06
CA ASP A 970 90.86 12.06 -0.88
C ASP A 970 89.50 11.25 -0.88
N ASP A 971 89.02 10.37 0.02
CA ASP A 971 89.28 9.93 1.41
C ASP A 971 89.16 8.39 1.53
N SER A 972 89.61 7.88 2.67
CA SER A 972 89.92 6.51 3.02
C SER A 972 88.75 5.55 3.35
N ALA A 973 88.97 4.29 2.96
CA ALA A 973 88.72 3.07 3.75
C ALA A 973 87.28 2.66 4.23
N LYS A 974 86.75 1.67 3.50
CA LYS A 974 86.35 0.31 4.01
C LYS A 974 86.76 -0.06 5.47
N PRO A 975 86.12 -1.08 6.12
CA PRO A 975 84.69 -1.39 6.28
C PRO A 975 84.40 -1.98 7.72
N ALA A 976 83.44 -2.91 7.83
CA ALA A 976 83.43 -4.10 8.71
C ALA A 976 82.54 -4.18 10.00
N GLU A 977 81.94 -5.38 10.12
CA GLU A 977 81.56 -6.20 11.30
C GLU A 977 80.93 -5.65 12.61
N LYS A 978 79.64 -6.01 12.78
CA LYS A 978 79.00 -6.79 13.88
C LYS A 978 79.13 -6.35 15.38
N PRO A 979 78.19 -6.77 16.28
CA PRO A 979 77.84 -5.94 17.45
C PRO A 979 78.16 -6.53 18.84
N LYS A 980 78.40 -5.65 19.85
CA LYS A 980 77.89 -5.77 21.25
C LYS A 980 78.32 -4.62 22.21
N LYS A 981 77.36 -4.13 23.00
CA LYS A 981 77.43 -3.71 24.44
C LYS A 981 78.24 -2.47 24.93
N ILE A 982 77.59 -1.75 25.88
CA ILE A 982 78.08 -1.23 27.20
C ILE A 982 78.56 0.25 27.39
N GLN A 983 77.76 0.97 28.21
CA GLN A 983 78.05 1.96 29.30
C GLN A 983 78.79 3.32 29.12
N LYS A 984 78.08 4.36 29.61
CA LYS A 984 78.48 5.47 30.54
C LYS A 984 79.58 6.48 30.16
N LYS A 985 79.26 7.78 30.33
CA LYS A 985 79.79 8.72 31.37
C LYS A 985 79.15 10.13 31.22
N SER A 986 79.16 11.08 32.16
CA SER A 986 79.07 11.03 33.66
C SER A 986 79.13 12.44 34.28
N LYS A 987 78.61 12.62 35.52
CA LYS A 987 78.83 13.76 36.47
C LYS A 987 78.13 15.08 36.09
N GLU A 988 77.70 15.98 36.98
CA GLU A 988 77.44 16.05 38.45
C GLU A 988 76.45 17.25 38.66
N LYS A 989 75.91 17.73 39.80
CA LYS A 989 76.05 17.62 41.29
C LYS A 989 74.68 18.12 41.88
N ALA A 990 74.35 18.33 43.17
CA ALA A 990 75.02 18.17 44.47
C ALA A 990 74.04 17.83 45.64
N SER A 991 73.32 18.82 46.21
CA SER A 991 72.66 18.76 47.54
C SER A 991 71.76 20.01 47.76
N SER A 992 70.80 20.18 48.69
CA SER A 992 70.24 19.45 49.87
C SER A 992 68.91 20.18 50.28
N LYS A 993 67.98 19.85 51.23
CA LYS A 993 67.68 18.95 52.40
C LYS A 993 66.10 18.87 52.48
N LYS A 994 65.31 18.45 53.51
CA LYS A 994 65.44 17.99 54.92
C LYS A 994 64.22 17.09 55.33
N ASN A 995 64.06 16.85 56.64
CA ASN A 995 63.04 16.09 57.42
C ASN A 995 61.57 16.61 57.33
N GLY A 996 60.52 15.86 57.70
CA GLY A 996 60.40 14.40 57.98
C GLY A 996 59.33 13.97 59.04
N LYS A 997 59.11 12.63 59.13
CA LYS A 997 58.64 11.78 60.26
C LYS A 997 57.14 11.55 60.66
N ASP A 998 56.85 10.24 60.83
CA ASP A 998 56.12 9.50 61.90
C ASP A 998 54.58 9.55 62.15
N LYS A 999 53.96 8.35 62.02
CA LYS A 999 53.12 7.57 62.98
C LYS A 999 51.69 7.98 63.45
N GLN A 1000 50.80 6.96 63.35
CA GLN A 1000 49.82 6.39 64.32
C GLN A 1000 48.87 7.24 65.22
N ASP A 1001 47.61 6.79 65.20
CA ASP A 1001 46.64 6.59 66.30
C ASP A 1001 45.86 7.73 67.01
N ASP A 1002 44.56 7.44 67.18
CA ASP A 1002 43.68 7.69 68.35
C ASP A 1002 42.85 8.99 68.57
N LYS A 1003 41.52 8.77 68.57
CA LYS A 1003 40.47 9.24 69.52
C LYS A 1003 39.94 10.70 69.59
N LYS A 1004 38.59 10.76 69.45
CA LYS A 1004 37.57 11.58 70.18
C LYS A 1004 37.40 13.08 69.81
N SER A 1005 36.28 13.78 70.11
CA SER A 1005 34.82 13.48 70.27
C SER A 1005 34.07 14.82 70.64
N LYS A 1006 32.74 15.02 70.78
CA LYS A 1006 31.51 14.18 70.67
C LYS A 1006 30.24 15.07 70.49
N LYS A 1007 29.33 14.75 69.54
CA LYS A 1007 27.85 15.00 69.52
C LYS A 1007 27.33 14.44 68.17
N GLU A 1008 26.49 13.40 68.03
CA GLU A 1008 25.27 12.96 68.75
C GLU A 1008 24.12 14.00 68.67
N LYS A 1009 22.90 13.71 68.18
CA LYS A 1009 22.06 12.47 68.09
C LYS A 1009 21.33 12.36 66.72
N LYS A 1010 21.03 11.18 66.12
CA LYS A 1010 19.95 10.16 66.39
C LYS A 1010 18.51 10.73 66.15
N LYS A 1011 17.52 10.04 65.53
CA LYS A 1011 17.42 8.63 65.02
C LYS A 1011 16.10 8.38 64.19
N ARG A 1012 16.16 7.53 63.14
CA ARG A 1012 15.18 6.49 62.68
C ARG A 1012 13.68 6.74 62.32
N LYS A 1013 13.34 6.17 61.13
CA LYS A 1013 12.27 5.18 60.78
C LYS A 1013 10.76 5.54 60.76
N GLU A 1014 10.16 5.19 59.62
CA GLU A 1014 8.92 4.39 59.40
C GLU A 1014 7.52 4.96 59.69
N ALA A 1015 6.79 5.11 58.58
CA ALA A 1015 5.62 4.29 58.20
C ALA A 1015 4.18 4.79 58.49
N SER A 1016 3.36 4.44 57.49
CA SER A 1016 1.94 4.11 57.46
C SER A 1016 0.88 5.19 57.70
N ASP A 1017 -0.23 4.95 57.00
CA ASP A 1017 -1.62 5.31 57.30
C ASP A 1017 -2.05 6.80 57.29
N SER A 1018 -3.27 7.13 56.87
CA SER A 1018 -4.18 6.46 55.91
C SER A 1018 -5.27 7.44 55.47
N ASP A 1019 -6.15 6.98 54.58
CA ASP A 1019 -7.60 7.26 54.50
C ASP A 1019 -8.17 8.70 54.44
N GLU A 1020 -9.16 8.81 53.54
CA GLU A 1020 -10.41 9.58 53.66
C GLU A 1020 -10.38 11.13 53.68
N ASP A 1021 -11.42 11.81 53.19
CA ASP A 1021 -12.28 11.56 52.02
C ASP A 1021 -12.97 12.88 51.66
N GLU A 1022 -13.65 12.94 50.51
CA GLU A 1022 -14.73 13.89 50.20
C GLU A 1022 -14.37 15.41 50.24
N SER A 1023 -15.24 16.31 49.77
CA SER A 1023 -16.08 16.24 48.56
C SER A 1023 -16.33 17.65 48.00
N ALA A 1024 -16.80 17.69 46.75
CA ALA A 1024 -17.70 18.69 46.17
C ALA A 1024 -17.63 20.18 46.61
N ALA A 1025 -16.84 20.97 45.87
CA ALA A 1025 -17.34 22.12 45.06
C ALA A 1025 -18.06 23.28 45.83
N PRO A 1026 -18.75 24.23 45.15
CA PRO A 1026 -18.63 24.72 43.77
C PRO A 1026 -18.28 26.23 43.74
N GLU A 1027 -18.59 26.90 42.62
CA GLU A 1027 -18.83 28.35 42.51
C GLU A 1027 -17.64 29.34 42.62
N ASN A 1028 -17.69 30.51 41.97
CA ASN A 1028 -18.19 30.80 40.62
C ASN A 1028 -17.57 32.10 40.07
N GLU A 1029 -17.89 32.40 38.80
CA GLU A 1029 -17.97 33.73 38.18
C GLU A 1029 -16.90 34.83 38.43
N ALA A 1030 -16.34 35.24 37.29
CA ALA A 1030 -16.19 36.62 36.82
C ALA A 1030 -15.15 37.53 37.52
N ALA A 1031 -14.05 37.91 36.87
CA ALA A 1031 -13.95 38.74 35.65
C ALA A 1031 -14.48 40.18 35.82
N GLU A 1032 -13.56 41.14 35.91
CA GLU A 1032 -13.75 42.45 35.25
C GLU A 1032 -12.42 43.15 34.88
N ASN A 1033 -12.60 44.08 33.95
CA ASN A 1033 -11.69 44.97 33.24
C ASN A 1033 -10.64 45.76 34.08
N GLY A 1034 -9.50 46.15 33.46
CA GLY A 1034 -8.38 46.83 34.18
C GLY A 1034 -7.76 48.11 33.54
N ARG A 1035 -7.28 48.05 32.28
CA ARG A 1035 -6.92 49.21 31.41
C ARG A 1035 -5.83 50.24 31.85
N ALA A 1036 -4.59 49.99 31.37
CA ALA A 1036 -3.64 50.96 30.77
C ALA A 1036 -2.84 52.00 31.61
N GLY A 1037 -1.64 52.35 31.08
CA GLY A 1037 -0.73 53.43 31.54
C GLY A 1037 0.72 52.93 31.73
N SER A 1038 1.75 53.14 30.87
CA SER A 1038 2.18 54.20 29.91
C SER A 1038 3.20 55.22 30.46
N LYS A 1039 4.51 54.91 30.28
CA LYS A 1039 5.72 55.79 30.10
C LYS A 1039 6.98 54.94 30.37
N LYS A 1040 7.98 54.83 29.48
CA LYS A 1040 8.98 55.80 28.97
C LYS A 1040 10.09 56.20 29.97
N THR A 1041 11.30 55.66 29.73
CA THR A 1041 12.63 56.25 29.99
C THR A 1041 13.62 55.70 28.94
N ALA A 1042 14.75 56.38 28.68
CA ALA A 1042 15.66 56.03 27.58
C ALA A 1042 17.10 56.56 27.74
N THR A 1043 18.08 55.78 27.26
CA THR A 1043 19.48 56.16 26.90
C THR A 1043 19.98 55.13 25.86
N LYS A 1044 20.64 55.49 24.73
CA LYS A 1044 22.03 56.02 24.56
C LYS A 1044 23.12 55.06 25.07
N GLU A 1045 24.25 54.82 24.39
CA GLU A 1045 24.79 55.30 23.09
C GLU A 1045 26.11 54.57 22.71
N LYS A 1046 26.33 54.24 21.41
CA LYS A 1046 27.65 54.35 20.70
C LYS A 1046 27.59 53.90 19.21
N LYS A 1047 28.62 54.26 18.43
CA LYS A 1047 28.76 54.05 16.97
C LYS A 1047 30.13 53.44 16.61
N GLY A 1048 30.24 52.80 15.44
CA GLY A 1048 31.50 52.40 14.80
C GLY A 1048 31.39 52.33 13.26
N LYS A 1049 32.52 52.51 12.54
CA LYS A 1049 32.77 52.37 11.08
C LYS A 1049 34.27 52.02 10.89
N ALA A 1050 34.94 51.88 9.73
CA ALA A 1050 34.70 52.21 8.31
C ALA A 1050 35.65 51.33 7.42
N LYS A 1051 35.82 51.43 6.08
CA LYS A 1051 35.24 52.21 4.96
C LYS A 1051 35.63 51.51 3.63
N GLU A 1052 34.69 51.31 2.68
CA GLU A 1052 34.95 51.27 1.21
C GLU A 1052 35.94 50.17 0.67
N GLU A 1053 36.19 49.87 -0.63
CA GLU A 1053 35.53 50.21 -1.91
C GLU A 1053 35.73 49.21 -3.10
N LYS A 1054 34.80 49.27 -4.07
CA LYS A 1054 34.90 49.09 -5.56
C LYS A 1054 35.72 47.97 -6.27
N LYS A 1055 34.97 47.20 -7.08
CA LYS A 1055 35.06 46.97 -8.56
C LYS A 1055 36.39 46.54 -9.24
N ALA A 1056 36.27 45.51 -10.09
CA ALA A 1056 36.78 45.51 -11.47
C ALA A 1056 35.88 44.66 -12.42
N LYS A 1057 36.04 44.78 -13.75
CA LYS A 1057 35.38 43.95 -14.79
C LYS A 1057 36.43 43.36 -15.74
N GLY A 1058 36.22 42.13 -16.19
CA GLY A 1058 36.90 41.52 -17.35
C GLY A 1058 35.89 41.03 -18.39
N LYS A 1059 36.25 41.00 -19.69
CA LYS A 1059 35.31 40.69 -20.79
C LYS A 1059 36.05 40.25 -22.06
N SER A 1060 35.47 39.28 -22.80
CA SER A 1060 35.80 38.97 -24.22
C SER A 1060 37.15 38.22 -24.43
N LYS A 1061 37.38 37.40 -25.47
CA LYS A 1061 36.57 36.99 -26.65
C LYS A 1061 37.28 35.84 -27.43
N THR A 1062 36.53 35.03 -28.20
CA THR A 1062 36.94 34.33 -29.47
C THR A 1062 38.08 33.27 -29.43
N LYS A 1063 38.25 32.32 -30.38
CA LYS A 1063 37.54 31.94 -31.63
C LYS A 1063 37.97 30.52 -32.10
N ASP A 1064 37.13 29.85 -32.91
CA ASP A 1064 37.50 28.89 -33.99
C ASP A 1064 38.37 27.64 -33.60
N LYS A 1065 38.56 26.51 -34.33
CA LYS A 1065 37.95 25.73 -35.45
C LYS A 1065 38.69 24.35 -35.50
N THR A 1066 38.34 23.25 -36.19
CA THR A 1066 37.28 22.90 -37.18
C THR A 1066 37.06 21.37 -37.21
N ASN A 1067 35.89 20.93 -37.71
CA ASN A 1067 35.60 19.72 -38.52
C ASN A 1067 36.00 18.26 -38.14
N ASP A 1068 34.96 17.40 -38.17
CA ASP A 1068 34.81 16.16 -38.97
C ASP A 1068 35.25 14.75 -38.49
N LYS A 1069 34.32 13.82 -38.80
CA LYS A 1069 34.49 12.43 -39.27
C LYS A 1069 34.89 11.28 -38.30
N LYS A 1070 33.81 10.59 -37.89
CA LYS A 1070 33.40 9.23 -38.34
C LYS A 1070 33.90 7.96 -37.61
N ASP A 1071 32.91 7.06 -37.51
CA ASP A 1071 32.95 5.59 -37.57
C ASP A 1071 33.31 4.72 -36.35
N ASP A 1072 32.56 3.61 -36.27
CA ASP A 1072 32.81 2.30 -35.65
C ASP A 1072 32.59 1.94 -34.15
N LYS A 1073 31.59 1.06 -33.98
CA LYS A 1073 31.59 -0.23 -33.24
C LYS A 1073 31.62 -0.30 -31.68
N GLU A 1074 30.42 -0.61 -31.15
CA GLU A 1074 30.09 -1.87 -30.43
C GLU A 1074 30.86 -2.43 -29.18
N LYS A 1075 30.03 -2.97 -28.26
CA LYS A 1075 30.20 -4.23 -27.49
C LYS A 1075 30.90 -4.29 -26.10
N THR A 1076 30.09 -3.95 -25.08
CA THR A 1076 29.61 -4.87 -24.01
C THR A 1076 30.54 -5.64 -23.04
N LYS A 1077 30.37 -5.30 -21.74
CA LYS A 1077 29.99 -6.15 -20.57
C LYS A 1077 30.85 -7.35 -20.09
N LYS A 1078 31.37 -7.16 -18.85
CA LYS A 1078 31.25 -8.00 -17.61
C LYS A 1078 31.60 -9.51 -17.64
N ASN A 1079 32.37 -9.94 -16.62
CA ASN A 1079 32.30 -11.23 -15.87
C ASN A 1079 32.63 -12.54 -16.63
N GLY A 1080 33.12 -13.64 -16.01
CA GLY A 1080 33.40 -13.99 -14.59
C GLY A 1080 33.42 -15.55 -14.42
N LYS A 1081 33.11 -16.09 -13.21
CA LYS A 1081 32.61 -17.48 -12.86
C LYS A 1081 33.55 -18.58 -12.26
N ALA A 1082 32.88 -19.63 -11.74
CA ALA A 1082 33.23 -21.07 -11.62
C ALA A 1082 34.10 -21.50 -10.41
N LYS A 1083 33.79 -22.54 -9.60
CA LYS A 1083 33.28 -23.96 -9.79
C LYS A 1083 34.42 -24.97 -10.10
N LYS A 1084 34.42 -26.26 -9.68
CA LYS A 1084 33.36 -27.17 -9.15
C LYS A 1084 33.95 -28.39 -8.35
N GLN A 1085 33.11 -29.27 -7.77
CA GLN A 1085 33.44 -30.59 -7.15
C GLN A 1085 32.95 -31.82 -7.96
N LYS A 1086 33.52 -33.01 -7.66
CA LYS A 1086 33.01 -34.42 -7.61
C LYS A 1086 34.24 -35.36 -7.34
N GLU A 1087 34.24 -36.58 -6.79
CA GLU A 1087 33.34 -37.49 -6.00
C GLU A 1087 34.30 -38.56 -5.33
N SER A 1088 34.00 -39.71 -4.69
CA SER A 1088 32.82 -40.58 -4.42
C SER A 1088 33.07 -41.47 -3.16
N GLU A 1089 32.21 -42.48 -2.88
CA GLU A 1089 32.30 -43.41 -1.73
C GLU A 1089 32.72 -44.86 -2.09
N ALA A 1090 33.40 -45.57 -1.16
CA ALA A 1090 33.38 -47.04 -0.89
C ALA A 1090 34.67 -47.50 -0.13
N CYS A 1091 34.59 -48.49 0.79
CA CYS A 1091 35.78 -49.20 1.33
C CYS A 1091 35.49 -50.50 2.10
N GLU A 1092 36.35 -51.52 1.88
CA GLU A 1092 36.51 -52.81 2.61
C GLU A 1092 37.91 -53.41 2.22
N ALA A 1093 38.56 -54.33 2.93
CA ALA A 1093 38.49 -54.83 4.32
C ALA A 1093 39.73 -55.72 4.63
N CYS A 1094 39.89 -56.18 5.89
CA CYS A 1094 40.99 -57.03 6.42
C CYS A 1094 42.38 -56.34 6.52
N SER A 1095 43.23 -56.57 7.54
CA SER A 1095 43.34 -57.74 8.45
C SER A 1095 43.96 -57.44 9.85
N GLU A 1096 43.56 -58.27 10.84
CA GLU A 1096 44.34 -58.80 12.00
C GLU A 1096 44.61 -58.04 13.34
N GLU A 1097 44.67 -58.87 14.41
CA GLU A 1097 45.30 -58.73 15.76
C GLU A 1097 44.65 -57.91 16.92
N LYS A 1098 43.86 -58.65 17.73
CA LYS A 1098 43.92 -58.81 19.22
C LYS A 1098 43.47 -57.73 20.25
N SER A 1099 42.68 -58.22 21.24
CA SER A 1099 42.53 -57.78 22.67
C SER A 1099 41.95 -56.38 22.98
N SER A 1100 41.23 -56.14 24.10
CA SER A 1100 40.66 -56.99 25.18
C SER A 1100 39.63 -56.18 26.01
N GLU A 1101 38.73 -56.86 26.75
CA GLU A 1101 38.03 -56.50 28.02
C GLU A 1101 37.65 -55.02 28.34
N GLY A 1102 36.47 -54.69 28.90
CA GLY A 1102 35.33 -55.50 29.39
C GLY A 1102 34.42 -54.70 30.36
N GLY A 1103 33.31 -55.29 30.82
CA GLY A 1103 32.35 -54.71 31.80
C GLY A 1103 31.14 -54.00 31.16
N ARG A 1104 29.89 -54.06 31.66
CA ARG A 1104 29.29 -54.04 33.02
C ARG A 1104 29.32 -52.64 33.68
N GLU A 1105 28.25 -52.11 34.32
CA GLU A 1105 26.91 -52.67 34.59
C GLU A 1105 25.81 -51.65 35.01
N LYS A 1106 24.54 -52.04 34.84
CA LYS A 1106 23.35 -51.80 35.72
C LYS A 1106 22.97 -50.39 36.26
N LYS A 1107 21.68 -50.03 36.01
CA LYS A 1107 20.55 -49.76 36.99
C LYS A 1107 20.74 -48.65 38.08
N LYS A 1108 19.75 -47.90 38.60
CA LYS A 1108 18.28 -48.07 38.71
C LYS A 1108 17.62 -46.82 39.39
N LYS A 1109 16.30 -46.66 39.21
CA LYS A 1109 15.31 -45.95 40.09
C LYS A 1109 15.43 -44.41 40.23
N ARG A 1110 14.39 -43.57 40.33
CA ARG A 1110 12.90 -43.64 40.57
C ARG A 1110 12.42 -43.18 41.97
N LYS A 1111 11.98 -41.90 42.04
CA LYS A 1111 10.91 -41.26 42.85
C LYS A 1111 10.69 -39.85 42.21
N GLN A 1112 9.52 -39.25 41.96
CA GLN A 1112 8.13 -39.38 42.45
C GLN A 1112 7.83 -38.61 43.75
N GLU A 1113 6.61 -38.01 43.82
CA GLU A 1113 6.12 -36.94 44.74
C GLU A 1113 6.66 -35.54 44.33
N SER A 1114 5.91 -34.45 44.04
CA SER A 1114 4.58 -33.85 44.40
C SER A 1114 4.68 -32.74 45.48
N SER A 1115 4.04 -31.56 45.36
CA SER A 1115 3.20 -31.01 44.25
C SER A 1115 3.63 -29.59 43.77
N ASP A 1116 3.12 -28.39 44.13
CA ASP A 1116 2.02 -27.85 44.97
C ASP A 1116 1.65 -26.42 44.45
N ASP A 1117 0.51 -25.82 44.87
CA ASP A 1117 -0.05 -24.56 44.31
C ASP A 1117 0.55 -23.23 44.83
N SER A 1118 0.58 -22.18 43.97
CA SER A 1118 0.15 -20.79 44.27
C SER A 1118 0.01 -19.93 43.02
#